data_AF-A0A9X2YP59-F1
#
_entry.id   AF-A0A9X2YP59-F1
#
_cell.length_a   1.000
_cell.length_b   1.000
_cell.length_c   1.000
_cell.angle_alpha   90.00
_cell.angle_beta   90.00
_cell.angle_gamma   90.00
#
_symmetry.space_group_name_H-M   'P 1'
#
loop_
_entity.id
_entity.type
_entity.pdbx_description
1 polymer ?
#
loop_
_entity_poly.entity_id
_entity_poly.type
_entity_poly.pdbx_seq_one_letter_code
_entity_poly.pdbx_strand_id
1 'polypeptide(L)'
;MHAWNSTGGDVDGLLLKAADDDDLGDVLAAYGDAGLSGGAPLPLLQLRLHSGDGSTVQVDWRPDLDDAAMLRSAILFSEAPALTLILRDEPTLHAFCGPVNAVAKPVPERLLPLAKRLQAVARRSLDGGLDPNELKRFVTHWSDTCAAFEADSDQTDAENLALSGAVRGGESATALTPFSPMKAEWLAQYLEALWKLVRGAEEPGTVAEPTDAVATANGIARTTAAHHPAHLRISTQDRALLPTSEGRIWSLFGGSSTRDESGFAGDALSTLVIQLLELQPEAAGHLRCLAWGPGAADLLVSEAVKLIGRRAGNALIRRIEIFCVGTTDVDRPDPATLAVADDSLRDSRDVLELRYIDDLDRAQKLLRPGSPAPAVHLALVTGLTEGGNRLQIESREVNAPAEDAEVLFAPRVWQRPKQDRRTLLMPPAASRTGQLWLRLQNAIEDAWPEPDQPLQVPEVRTGTLDIATKLQQVHDLALWVATLDRYATRDSLEQALGPEGVAILHQQRRLSGDSPLSLVISQKSGGPADRAIGRSLRAAGIISEPDVALSIGTKLRQVASQGYGILALQAATSGAGINELVGHVVAFSLLATTTTPWPLPPGCRVLLVSLDEYRHWFPGKRADLLAIALDAKDEGVHVATIEVKARRSDENDAAAGALDQLNQTLAVTKWAAYPEAGSIHSRLWLNRIAEAAYAVARESRFKLDLDELRALEAFRLGRGSLEWAGVGLVFGPKVESLNRTYRANLANDIVPVVLRSIPLTRELLRAATDTNLTKLRTVESDAPRLQSTRTKRRPESQPSGAEAKGNPPEDSETKVTTDTARERQATGSGGESQRSDKAFERDVTTPNWEESSSGGAGASTLSTIEFRAPLLGWDAQTNEKVRWHPAGSEQTVLQNGHTEIWGSSGMGKTQFAMSLLGQLARLSGSQFGIADFKNDYSDDNGFPKFANAEFIDLWNGGAPYNPLALDDDGGRAIQSAVIELRDTVDEAVRSVGAKLGVRQRAKLEKALLEAFSVARSENRWPTLRTLDDQLDEDLSGVIGDLTRNDLFKSGEPLGNVVDRNVVFGLSKIPGNGQTTVLAAGFIFSALLLRVQNMLPVPNTIRYVLVVDEAHRVAPFRAIQTMIREGRSKGLAVLLATQGPLDLPDVVAANAQTKICFGLPDATVATMAARKLQPNNPRLPEQIRTLGKGEAFVSFAGEEPRLLRMTQAYRDAEELGLPTLD
;
A
#
# COMPACT_ATOMS: atom_id res chain seq x y z
N MET A 1 5.49 25.83 1.35
CA MET A 1 5.20 24.38 1.28
C MET A 1 4.36 24.02 2.49
N HIS A 2 3.29 23.25 2.28
CA HIS A 2 2.30 22.95 3.33
C HIS A 2 2.80 21.86 4.28
N ALA A 3 2.25 21.79 5.50
CA ALA A 3 2.70 20.85 6.52
C ALA A 3 2.52 19.37 6.11
N TRP A 4 1.46 19.05 5.36
CA TRP A 4 1.21 17.68 4.92
C TRP A 4 2.29 17.14 3.97
N ASN A 5 2.88 17.97 3.10
CA ASN A 5 3.97 17.57 2.21
C ASN A 5 5.21 17.03 2.94
N SER A 6 5.50 17.49 4.17
CA SER A 6 6.66 16.99 4.94
C SER A 6 6.38 15.66 5.65
N THR A 7 5.14 15.16 5.58
CA THR A 7 4.71 13.89 6.22
C THR A 7 4.66 12.71 5.25
N GLY A 8 5.02 12.91 3.98
CA GLY A 8 4.98 11.86 2.95
C GLY A 8 3.57 11.52 2.43
N GLY A 9 2.59 12.39 2.69
CA GLY A 9 1.28 12.31 2.05
C GLY A 9 1.36 12.76 0.60
N ASP A 10 0.78 11.96 -0.30
CA ASP A 10 0.50 12.34 -1.69
C ASP A 10 -1.02 12.49 -1.86
N VAL A 11 -1.45 13.34 -2.80
CA VAL A 11 -2.86 13.66 -3.07
C VAL A 11 -3.12 13.57 -4.56
N ASP A 12 -3.97 12.61 -4.95
CA ASP A 12 -4.33 12.39 -6.35
C ASP A 12 -4.99 13.65 -6.96
N GLY A 13 -4.28 14.22 -7.93
CA GLY A 13 -4.41 15.59 -8.40
C GLY A 13 -5.49 15.79 -9.47
N LEU A 14 -6.76 15.56 -9.12
CA LEU A 14 -7.89 15.81 -10.04
C LEU A 14 -8.29 17.30 -10.14
N LEU A 15 -7.36 18.21 -10.49
CA LEU A 15 -7.64 19.65 -10.70
C LEU A 15 -6.74 20.33 -11.75
N LEU A 16 -7.29 20.52 -12.96
CA LEU A 16 -6.62 21.19 -14.09
C LEU A 16 -6.29 22.68 -13.82
N LYS A 17 -5.10 23.11 -14.24
CA LYS A 17 -4.89 24.44 -14.84
C LYS A 17 -3.73 24.39 -15.84
N ALA A 18 -3.83 25.12 -16.96
CA ALA A 18 -2.70 25.38 -17.85
C ALA A 18 -1.72 26.43 -17.27
N ALA A 19 -0.46 26.38 -17.72
CA ALA A 19 0.55 27.38 -17.42
C ALA A 19 0.46 28.53 -18.43
N ASP A 20 -0.28 29.58 -18.04
CA ASP A 20 -0.53 30.82 -18.79
C ASP A 20 -1.27 30.63 -20.14
N ASP A 21 -1.83 31.72 -20.69
CA ASP A 21 -2.90 31.64 -21.71
C ASP A 21 -2.44 31.22 -23.13
N ASP A 22 -1.13 31.26 -23.43
CA ASP A 22 -0.59 31.00 -24.77
C ASP A 22 -0.36 29.49 -25.07
N ASP A 23 -0.15 28.65 -24.04
CA ASP A 23 0.27 27.23 -24.20
C ASP A 23 -0.88 26.26 -24.52
N LEU A 24 -2.16 26.67 -24.42
CA LEU A 24 -3.31 25.75 -24.49
C LEU A 24 -3.40 25.00 -25.85
N GLY A 25 -2.93 25.63 -26.94
CA GLY A 25 -2.86 25.02 -28.26
C GLY A 25 -1.81 23.91 -28.35
N ASP A 26 -0.62 24.14 -27.80
CA ASP A 26 0.48 23.16 -27.79
C ASP A 26 0.18 22.00 -26.83
N VAL A 27 -0.55 22.24 -25.73
CA VAL A 27 -1.09 21.17 -24.87
C VAL A 27 -2.05 20.27 -25.65
N LEU A 28 -2.99 20.85 -26.41
CA LEU A 28 -3.89 20.06 -27.27
C LEU A 28 -3.14 19.30 -28.38
N ALA A 29 -2.12 19.90 -28.99
CA ALA A 29 -1.26 19.23 -29.96
C ALA A 29 -0.48 18.07 -29.32
N ALA A 30 0.02 18.23 -28.09
CA ALA A 30 0.68 17.16 -27.35
C ALA A 30 -0.24 15.97 -27.07
N TYR A 31 -1.53 16.19 -26.74
CA TYR A 31 -2.52 15.10 -26.66
C TYR A 31 -2.89 14.51 -28.04
N GLY A 32 -2.79 15.29 -29.12
CA GLY A 32 -3.15 14.86 -30.48
C GLY A 32 -2.10 14.02 -31.20
N ASP A 33 -0.83 14.44 -31.17
CA ASP A 33 0.28 13.82 -31.92
C ASP A 33 1.06 12.76 -31.11
N ALA A 34 1.09 12.84 -29.76
CA ALA A 34 2.02 12.06 -28.94
C ALA A 34 1.50 10.67 -28.48
N GLY A 35 1.16 9.79 -29.42
CA GLY A 35 1.21 8.34 -29.20
C GLY A 35 0.31 7.72 -28.11
N LEU A 36 -0.72 8.42 -27.62
CA LEU A 36 -1.60 7.93 -26.56
C LEU A 36 -2.40 6.68 -26.95
N SER A 37 -2.76 6.55 -28.22
CA SER A 37 -3.32 5.33 -28.82
C SER A 37 -2.36 4.13 -28.83
N GLY A 38 -1.07 4.34 -28.53
CA GLY A 38 -0.05 3.32 -28.30
C GLY A 38 0.49 3.28 -26.87
N GLY A 39 -0.21 3.89 -25.90
CA GLY A 39 0.18 3.85 -24.48
C GLY A 39 1.40 4.70 -24.10
N ALA A 40 1.75 5.72 -24.91
CA ALA A 40 2.83 6.64 -24.56
C ALA A 40 2.52 7.39 -23.25
N PRO A 41 3.45 7.46 -22.28
CA PRO A 41 3.19 8.13 -21.01
C PRO A 41 3.19 9.65 -21.17
N LEU A 42 2.16 10.30 -20.60
CA LEU A 42 2.01 11.75 -20.64
C LEU A 42 3.12 12.50 -19.89
N PRO A 43 3.43 13.75 -20.32
CA PRO A 43 4.42 14.61 -19.67
C PRO A 43 3.98 15.01 -18.27
N LEU A 44 4.95 15.33 -17.41
CA LEU A 44 4.68 15.89 -16.08
C LEU A 44 4.23 17.35 -16.22
N LEU A 45 3.07 17.67 -15.67
CA LEU A 45 2.50 19.01 -15.60
C LEU A 45 2.53 19.52 -14.15
N GLN A 46 2.26 20.81 -13.93
CA GLN A 46 2.01 21.35 -12.60
C GLN A 46 0.58 21.88 -12.47
N LEU A 47 -0.12 21.38 -11.45
CA LEU A 47 -1.47 21.80 -11.13
C LEU A 47 -1.49 22.91 -10.09
N ARG A 48 -2.61 23.65 -10.05
CA ARG A 48 -2.93 24.60 -8.99
C ARG A 48 -4.34 24.36 -8.50
N LEU A 49 -4.45 23.86 -7.27
CA LEU A 49 -5.71 23.60 -6.59
C LEU A 49 -6.26 24.93 -6.03
N HIS A 50 -7.57 25.17 -6.12
CA HIS A 50 -8.24 26.34 -5.54
C HIS A 50 -9.33 25.94 -4.51
N SER A 51 -9.36 26.61 -3.35
CA SER A 51 -10.36 26.45 -2.29
C SER A 51 -11.36 27.62 -2.27
N GLY A 52 -12.58 27.38 -1.78
CA GLY A 52 -13.64 28.40 -1.63
C GLY A 52 -13.35 29.50 -0.59
N ASP A 53 -12.30 29.35 0.21
CA ASP A 53 -11.75 30.39 1.10
C ASP A 53 -10.63 31.23 0.44
N GLY A 54 -10.28 30.92 -0.82
CA GLY A 54 -9.24 31.60 -1.59
C GLY A 54 -7.83 31.03 -1.42
N SER A 55 -7.64 30.01 -0.56
CA SER A 55 -6.35 29.31 -0.48
C SER A 55 -6.04 28.50 -1.74
N THR A 56 -4.76 28.35 -2.07
CA THR A 56 -4.29 27.59 -3.24
C THR A 56 -3.09 26.73 -2.92
N VAL A 57 -2.99 25.58 -3.59
CA VAL A 57 -1.90 24.59 -3.44
C VAL A 57 -1.36 24.27 -4.83
N GLN A 58 -0.05 24.02 -4.99
CA GLN A 58 0.53 23.50 -6.24
C GLN A 58 1.13 22.11 -6.05
N VAL A 59 0.94 21.26 -7.06
CA VAL A 59 1.34 19.84 -7.05
C VAL A 59 1.88 19.46 -8.43
N ASP A 60 2.93 18.63 -8.48
CA ASP A 60 3.33 17.96 -9.72
C ASP A 60 2.30 16.88 -10.06
N TRP A 61 1.97 16.72 -11.34
CA TRP A 61 0.97 15.78 -11.80
C TRP A 61 1.40 15.11 -13.08
N ARG A 62 1.26 13.78 -13.13
CA ARG A 62 1.46 13.00 -14.35
C ARG A 62 0.09 12.49 -14.78
N PRO A 63 -0.62 13.21 -15.68
CA PRO A 63 -1.98 12.84 -16.05
C PRO A 63 -2.04 11.44 -16.68
N ASP A 64 -3.19 10.80 -16.54
CA ASP A 64 -3.58 9.59 -17.29
C ASP A 64 -4.56 9.94 -18.44
N LEU A 65 -5.16 8.92 -19.08
CA LEU A 65 -6.13 9.10 -20.16
C LEU A 65 -7.48 9.65 -19.69
N ASP A 66 -7.83 9.46 -18.41
CA ASP A 66 -9.07 9.91 -17.78
C ASP A 66 -8.97 11.42 -17.45
N ASP A 67 -7.79 11.83 -16.98
CA ASP A 67 -7.37 13.23 -16.83
C ASP A 67 -7.40 13.99 -18.17
N ALA A 68 -6.85 13.38 -19.23
CA ALA A 68 -6.89 13.93 -20.58
C ALA A 68 -8.33 14.08 -21.11
N ALA A 69 -9.18 13.08 -20.85
CA ALA A 69 -10.60 13.12 -21.20
C ALA A 69 -11.36 14.20 -20.42
N MET A 70 -11.01 14.45 -19.15
CA MET A 70 -11.56 15.56 -18.37
C MET A 70 -11.23 16.92 -18.99
N LEU A 71 -9.95 17.15 -19.34
CA LEU A 71 -9.51 18.41 -19.97
C LEU A 71 -10.22 18.65 -21.31
N ARG A 72 -10.24 17.63 -22.18
CA ARG A 72 -10.89 17.72 -23.49
C ARG A 72 -12.41 17.95 -23.36
N SER A 73 -13.05 17.35 -22.36
CA SER A 73 -14.46 17.62 -22.04
C SER A 73 -14.68 19.07 -21.62
N ALA A 74 -13.82 19.62 -20.75
CA ALA A 74 -13.91 21.02 -20.32
C ALA A 74 -13.75 21.99 -21.50
N ILE A 75 -12.80 21.73 -22.41
CA ILE A 75 -12.59 22.53 -23.62
C ILE A 75 -13.84 22.49 -24.51
N LEU A 76 -14.30 21.30 -24.92
CA LEU A 76 -15.43 21.16 -25.85
C LEU A 76 -16.76 21.68 -25.28
N PHE A 77 -17.02 21.55 -23.97
CA PHE A 77 -18.18 22.17 -23.33
C PHE A 77 -18.03 23.68 -23.13
N SER A 78 -16.82 24.26 -23.20
CA SER A 78 -16.62 25.72 -23.07
C SER A 78 -16.87 26.50 -24.36
N GLU A 79 -16.69 25.88 -25.54
CA GLU A 79 -16.79 26.55 -26.85
C GLU A 79 -18.20 27.09 -27.14
N ALA A 80 -19.24 26.29 -26.86
CA ALA A 80 -20.62 26.63 -27.15
C ALA A 80 -21.59 26.09 -26.07
N PRO A 81 -22.78 26.70 -25.88
CA PRO A 81 -23.83 26.14 -25.04
C PRO A 81 -24.29 24.77 -25.57
N ALA A 82 -23.82 23.70 -24.95
CA ALA A 82 -24.18 22.32 -25.24
C ALA A 82 -24.64 21.61 -23.96
N LEU A 83 -25.46 20.56 -24.09
CA LEU A 83 -25.69 19.58 -23.02
C LEU A 83 -24.96 18.27 -23.30
N THR A 84 -24.87 17.86 -24.56
CA THR A 84 -24.28 16.58 -24.96
C THR A 84 -23.32 16.81 -26.13
N LEU A 85 -22.18 16.13 -26.14
CA LEU A 85 -21.27 16.06 -27.29
C LEU A 85 -21.56 14.80 -28.10
N ILE A 86 -21.33 14.84 -29.40
CA ILE A 86 -21.52 13.72 -30.34
C ILE A 86 -20.17 13.35 -30.91
N LEU A 87 -19.72 12.11 -30.66
CA LEU A 87 -18.62 11.46 -31.35
C LEU A 87 -19.18 10.58 -32.47
N ARG A 88 -18.39 10.32 -33.53
CA ARG A 88 -18.81 9.42 -34.61
C ARG A 88 -18.87 7.96 -34.14
N ASP A 89 -17.78 7.53 -33.51
CA ASP A 89 -17.52 6.16 -33.08
C ASP A 89 -17.76 6.03 -31.56
N GLU A 90 -17.52 4.87 -30.94
CA GLU A 90 -17.77 4.68 -29.51
C GLU A 90 -16.88 5.60 -28.64
N PRO A 91 -17.43 6.30 -27.62
CA PRO A 91 -16.66 7.25 -26.80
C PRO A 91 -15.87 6.55 -25.68
N THR A 92 -14.98 5.63 -26.07
CA THR A 92 -13.95 5.09 -25.17
C THR A 92 -12.95 6.18 -24.78
N LEU A 93 -12.16 5.97 -23.72
CA LEU A 93 -11.13 6.94 -23.32
C LEU A 93 -10.11 7.16 -24.44
N HIS A 94 -9.60 6.08 -25.05
CA HIS A 94 -8.68 6.20 -26.20
C HIS A 94 -9.32 6.88 -27.42
N ALA A 95 -10.57 6.57 -27.77
CA ALA A 95 -11.23 7.13 -28.94
C ALA A 95 -11.58 8.62 -28.75
N PHE A 96 -12.02 9.00 -27.55
CA PHE A 96 -12.31 10.39 -27.21
C PHE A 96 -11.05 11.24 -27.08
N CYS A 97 -9.95 10.71 -26.51
CA CYS A 97 -8.68 11.42 -26.41
C CYS A 97 -7.87 11.44 -27.72
N GLY A 98 -8.14 10.53 -28.66
CA GLY A 98 -7.48 10.45 -29.97
C GLY A 98 -7.84 11.58 -30.95
N PRO A 99 -7.48 11.46 -32.24
CA PRO A 99 -7.64 12.53 -33.24
C PRO A 99 -9.08 12.74 -33.75
N VAL A 100 -10.09 12.13 -33.12
CA VAL A 100 -11.49 12.21 -33.56
C VAL A 100 -12.21 13.38 -32.86
N ASN A 101 -12.63 14.38 -33.63
CA ASN A 101 -13.36 15.53 -33.10
C ASN A 101 -14.81 15.16 -32.76
N ALA A 102 -15.25 15.56 -31.56
CA ALA A 102 -16.66 15.52 -31.16
C ALA A 102 -17.33 16.89 -31.42
N VAL A 103 -18.65 16.89 -31.58
CA VAL A 103 -19.44 18.08 -31.96
C VAL A 103 -20.61 18.30 -30.99
N ALA A 104 -20.93 19.54 -30.64
CA ALA A 104 -22.07 19.86 -29.79
C ALA A 104 -23.42 19.42 -30.39
N LYS A 105 -24.23 18.68 -29.62
CA LYS A 105 -25.64 18.41 -29.93
C LYS A 105 -26.44 19.72 -29.83
N PRO A 106 -27.29 20.08 -30.81
CA PRO A 106 -28.19 21.23 -30.70
C PRO A 106 -29.07 21.16 -29.45
N VAL A 107 -29.17 22.27 -28.72
CA VAL A 107 -29.87 22.36 -27.44
C VAL A 107 -31.30 22.91 -27.64
N PRO A 108 -32.35 22.25 -27.10
CA PRO A 108 -33.71 22.79 -27.06
C PRO A 108 -33.80 24.13 -26.32
N GLU A 109 -34.65 25.05 -26.79
CA GLU A 109 -34.72 26.42 -26.26
C GLU A 109 -34.96 26.48 -24.74
N ARG A 110 -35.84 25.61 -24.23
CA ARG A 110 -36.12 25.45 -22.79
C ARG A 110 -34.89 25.09 -21.96
N LEU A 111 -33.96 24.32 -22.54
CA LEU A 111 -32.74 23.83 -21.88
C LEU A 111 -31.51 24.71 -22.13
N LEU A 112 -31.63 25.75 -22.96
CA LEU A 112 -30.54 26.68 -23.24
C LEU A 112 -29.96 27.39 -21.99
N PRO A 113 -30.74 27.70 -20.92
CA PRO A 113 -30.17 28.21 -19.66
C PRO A 113 -29.22 27.21 -18.98
N LEU A 114 -29.62 25.93 -18.93
CA LEU A 114 -28.83 24.85 -18.34
C LEU A 114 -27.55 24.58 -19.15
N ALA A 115 -27.63 24.60 -20.48
CA ALA A 115 -26.46 24.50 -21.36
C ALA A 115 -25.48 25.66 -21.19
N LYS A 116 -25.97 26.89 -21.03
CA LYS A 116 -25.15 28.05 -20.68
C LYS A 116 -24.52 27.91 -19.28
N ARG A 117 -25.19 27.26 -18.33
CA ARG A 117 -24.62 26.97 -17.00
C ARG A 117 -23.49 25.93 -17.09
N LEU A 118 -23.68 24.86 -17.86
CA LEU A 118 -22.63 23.87 -18.14
C LEU A 118 -21.42 24.53 -18.81
N GLN A 119 -21.62 25.31 -19.88
CA GLN A 119 -20.56 26.08 -20.54
C GLN A 119 -19.81 27.00 -19.56
N ALA A 120 -20.54 27.71 -18.69
CA ALA A 120 -19.94 28.59 -17.70
C ALA A 120 -19.19 27.85 -16.57
N VAL A 121 -19.48 26.58 -16.29
CA VAL A 121 -18.68 25.74 -15.37
C VAL A 121 -17.47 25.16 -16.08
N ALA A 122 -17.63 24.62 -17.28
CA ALA A 122 -16.55 24.08 -18.10
C ALA A 122 -15.48 25.15 -18.37
N ARG A 123 -15.88 26.37 -18.77
CA ARG A 123 -14.96 27.50 -18.97
C ARG A 123 -14.21 27.89 -17.70
N ARG A 124 -14.90 28.09 -16.56
CA ARG A 124 -14.23 28.46 -15.30
C ARG A 124 -13.33 27.35 -14.75
N SER A 125 -13.59 26.11 -15.14
CA SER A 125 -12.72 24.96 -14.87
C SER A 125 -11.40 25.00 -15.64
N LEU A 126 -11.35 25.70 -16.77
CA LEU A 126 -10.12 26.02 -17.51
C LEU A 126 -9.45 27.28 -16.92
N ASP A 127 -10.24 28.33 -16.70
CA ASP A 127 -9.75 29.63 -16.19
C ASP A 127 -9.03 29.48 -14.81
N GLY A 128 -9.57 28.63 -13.91
CA GLY A 128 -9.13 28.51 -12.52
C GLY A 128 -9.27 27.13 -11.85
N GLY A 129 -9.46 26.06 -12.62
CA GLY A 129 -9.65 24.70 -12.09
C GLY A 129 -11.05 24.41 -11.55
N LEU A 130 -11.33 23.15 -11.20
CA LEU A 130 -12.64 22.78 -10.65
C LEU A 130 -12.81 23.35 -9.23
N ASP A 131 -13.85 24.16 -9.03
CA ASP A 131 -14.33 24.55 -7.71
C ASP A 131 -15.50 23.63 -7.31
N PRO A 132 -15.45 22.91 -6.16
CA PRO A 132 -16.57 22.09 -5.70
C PRO A 132 -17.86 22.88 -5.52
N ASN A 133 -17.80 24.18 -5.22
CA ASN A 133 -18.99 25.03 -5.12
C ASN A 133 -19.63 25.26 -6.49
N GLU A 134 -18.85 25.35 -7.56
CA GLU A 134 -19.37 25.57 -8.92
C GLU A 134 -19.91 24.29 -9.55
N LEU A 135 -19.26 23.15 -9.30
CA LEU A 135 -19.83 21.83 -9.59
C LEU A 135 -21.19 21.67 -8.87
N LYS A 136 -21.25 21.92 -7.56
CA LYS A 136 -22.51 21.88 -6.79
C LYS A 136 -23.58 22.83 -7.33
N ARG A 137 -23.24 24.09 -7.63
CA ARG A 137 -24.19 25.06 -8.22
C ARG A 137 -24.78 24.58 -9.55
N PHE A 138 -24.00 23.88 -10.37
CA PHE A 138 -24.50 23.26 -11.60
C PHE A 138 -25.42 22.06 -11.30
N VAL A 139 -25.03 21.17 -10.38
CA VAL A 139 -25.86 20.02 -9.95
C VAL A 139 -27.19 20.48 -9.36
N THR A 140 -27.20 21.53 -8.53
CA THR A 140 -28.44 22.15 -8.03
C THR A 140 -29.29 22.68 -9.17
N HIS A 141 -28.72 23.45 -10.11
CA HIS A 141 -29.49 24.02 -11.23
C HIS A 141 -30.06 22.94 -12.18
N TRP A 142 -29.30 21.86 -12.43
CA TRP A 142 -29.79 20.67 -13.13
C TRP A 142 -30.95 20.01 -12.37
N SER A 143 -30.82 19.87 -11.05
CA SER A 143 -31.85 19.27 -10.20
C SER A 143 -33.14 20.10 -10.15
N ASP A 144 -33.02 21.43 -10.00
CA ASP A 144 -34.15 22.35 -10.03
C ASP A 144 -34.85 22.32 -11.41
N THR A 145 -34.08 22.17 -12.50
CA THR A 145 -34.64 21.99 -13.86
C THR A 145 -35.40 20.68 -13.96
N CYS A 146 -34.80 19.56 -13.55
CA CYS A 146 -35.47 18.24 -13.60
C CYS A 146 -36.72 18.20 -12.73
N ALA A 147 -36.70 18.81 -11.55
CA ALA A 147 -37.86 18.91 -10.66
C ALA A 147 -39.01 19.76 -11.23
N ALA A 148 -38.72 20.74 -12.11
CA ALA A 148 -39.75 21.48 -12.83
C ALA A 148 -40.42 20.62 -13.91
N PHE A 149 -39.63 19.89 -14.71
CA PHE A 149 -40.17 18.93 -15.70
C PHE A 149 -40.97 17.80 -15.02
N GLU A 150 -40.53 17.31 -13.85
CA GLU A 150 -41.26 16.34 -13.02
C GLU A 150 -42.61 16.91 -12.54
N ALA A 151 -42.63 18.14 -12.01
CA ALA A 151 -43.85 18.79 -11.53
C ALA A 151 -44.87 19.10 -12.64
N ASP A 152 -44.39 19.43 -13.85
CA ASP A 152 -45.23 19.58 -15.06
C ASP A 152 -45.59 18.23 -15.72
N SER A 153 -45.04 17.10 -15.23
CA SER A 153 -45.11 15.77 -15.84
C SER A 153 -44.64 15.71 -17.31
N ASP A 154 -43.73 16.60 -17.69
CA ASP A 154 -43.21 16.70 -19.06
C ASP A 154 -41.96 15.83 -19.24
N GLN A 155 -42.07 14.81 -20.09
CA GLN A 155 -40.98 13.88 -20.43
C GLN A 155 -40.27 14.22 -21.76
N THR A 156 -40.71 15.26 -22.48
CA THR A 156 -40.25 15.61 -23.85
C THR A 156 -38.72 15.79 -23.93
N ASP A 157 -38.12 16.30 -22.86
CA ASP A 157 -36.70 16.64 -22.76
C ASP A 157 -35.91 15.71 -21.82
N ALA A 158 -36.52 14.61 -21.33
CA ALA A 158 -35.92 13.75 -20.30
C ALA A 158 -34.56 13.15 -20.72
N GLU A 159 -34.41 12.70 -21.96
CA GLU A 159 -33.11 12.24 -22.48
C GLU A 159 -32.06 13.37 -22.52
N ASN A 160 -32.45 14.59 -22.88
CA ASN A 160 -31.50 15.73 -22.91
C ASN A 160 -31.04 16.12 -21.50
N LEU A 161 -31.92 15.99 -20.50
CA LEU A 161 -31.58 16.17 -19.10
C LEU A 161 -30.64 15.07 -18.60
N ALA A 162 -30.89 13.79 -18.90
CA ALA A 162 -30.03 12.69 -18.47
C ALA A 162 -28.66 12.67 -19.19
N LEU A 163 -28.60 13.12 -20.44
CA LEU A 163 -27.37 13.27 -21.23
C LEU A 163 -26.67 14.63 -21.05
N SER A 164 -27.01 15.39 -20.00
CA SER A 164 -26.31 16.61 -19.61
C SER A 164 -24.88 16.29 -19.16
N GLY A 165 -23.88 16.94 -19.77
CA GLY A 165 -22.46 16.70 -19.50
C GLY A 165 -21.92 15.38 -20.05
N ALA A 166 -22.60 14.76 -21.02
CA ALA A 166 -22.25 13.45 -21.59
C ALA A 166 -21.70 13.53 -23.04
N VAL A 167 -21.02 12.47 -23.48
CA VAL A 167 -20.62 12.24 -24.88
C VAL A 167 -21.36 11.02 -25.42
N ARG A 168 -22.16 11.18 -26.47
CA ARG A 168 -22.82 10.08 -27.19
C ARG A 168 -21.99 9.69 -28.40
N GLY A 169 -21.86 8.40 -28.68
CA GLY A 169 -21.20 7.91 -29.91
C GLY A 169 -21.96 6.74 -30.52
N GLY A 170 -22.13 6.78 -31.84
CA GLY A 170 -23.07 5.91 -32.54
C GLY A 170 -24.51 5.97 -31.97
N GLU A 171 -25.26 4.87 -32.13
CA GLU A 171 -26.65 4.75 -31.68
C GLU A 171 -26.79 4.07 -30.30
N SER A 172 -25.71 3.46 -29.80
CA SER A 172 -25.76 2.48 -28.70
C SER A 172 -24.71 2.69 -27.59
N ALA A 173 -23.90 3.76 -27.64
CA ALA A 173 -22.86 4.03 -26.65
C ALA A 173 -22.92 5.48 -26.13
N THR A 174 -22.71 5.67 -24.83
CA THR A 174 -22.68 6.99 -24.18
C THR A 174 -21.69 6.99 -23.02
N ALA A 175 -20.76 7.93 -23.02
CA ALA A 175 -19.88 8.20 -21.89
C ALA A 175 -20.40 9.35 -21.04
N LEU A 176 -20.38 9.17 -19.72
CA LEU A 176 -20.60 10.23 -18.74
C LEU A 176 -19.24 10.83 -18.34
N THR A 177 -19.07 12.13 -18.61
CA THR A 177 -17.86 12.89 -18.30
C THR A 177 -17.90 13.42 -16.85
N PRO A 178 -16.79 13.98 -16.32
CA PRO A 178 -16.79 14.65 -15.01
C PRO A 178 -17.80 15.79 -14.87
N PHE A 179 -18.31 16.35 -15.98
CA PHE A 179 -19.34 17.38 -15.99
C PHE A 179 -20.78 16.82 -16.09
N SER A 180 -20.97 15.50 -16.13
CA SER A 180 -22.28 14.88 -15.95
C SER A 180 -22.76 15.06 -14.49
N PRO A 181 -24.01 15.46 -14.20
CA PRO A 181 -24.45 15.85 -12.85
C PRO A 181 -24.08 14.89 -11.71
N MET A 182 -24.26 13.58 -11.91
CA MET A 182 -23.90 12.55 -10.92
C MET A 182 -22.37 12.48 -10.68
N LYS A 183 -21.56 12.64 -11.75
CA LYS A 183 -20.10 12.70 -11.66
C LYS A 183 -19.63 13.99 -11.01
N ALA A 184 -20.25 15.12 -11.35
CA ALA A 184 -19.96 16.43 -10.78
C ALA A 184 -20.29 16.51 -9.27
N GLU A 185 -21.38 15.86 -8.82
CA GLU A 185 -21.71 15.76 -7.39
C GLU A 185 -20.65 14.96 -6.63
N TRP A 186 -20.29 13.78 -7.15
CA TRP A 186 -19.23 12.96 -6.56
C TRP A 186 -17.88 13.70 -6.50
N LEU A 187 -17.50 14.35 -7.61
CA LEU A 187 -16.23 15.07 -7.74
C LEU A 187 -16.18 16.30 -6.83
N ALA A 188 -17.28 17.02 -6.64
CA ALA A 188 -17.35 18.08 -5.65
C ALA A 188 -17.10 17.58 -4.22
N GLN A 189 -17.62 16.40 -3.85
CA GLN A 189 -17.39 15.80 -2.54
C GLN A 189 -15.96 15.28 -2.39
N TYR A 190 -15.39 14.68 -3.45
CA TYR A 190 -13.99 14.27 -3.51
C TYR A 190 -13.04 15.46 -3.25
N LEU A 191 -13.28 16.59 -3.91
CA LEU A 191 -12.48 17.80 -3.74
C LEU A 191 -12.65 18.41 -2.34
N GLU A 192 -13.86 18.45 -1.78
CA GLU A 192 -14.08 18.90 -0.40
C GLU A 192 -13.41 17.99 0.64
N ALA A 193 -13.39 16.68 0.39
CA ALA A 193 -12.70 15.70 1.21
C ALA A 193 -11.19 15.96 1.27
N LEU A 194 -10.55 16.23 0.12
CA LEU A 194 -9.15 16.62 0.05
C LEU A 194 -8.90 17.97 0.75
N TRP A 195 -9.71 19.00 0.45
CA TRP A 195 -9.62 20.31 1.10
C TRP A 195 -9.84 20.28 2.61
N LYS A 196 -10.53 19.27 3.13
CA LYS A 196 -10.69 19.06 4.58
C LYS A 196 -9.41 18.49 5.21
N LEU A 197 -8.71 17.58 4.53
CA LEU A 197 -7.43 17.07 5.01
C LEU A 197 -6.33 18.14 4.99
N VAL A 198 -6.22 18.92 3.91
CA VAL A 198 -5.22 20.00 3.79
C VAL A 198 -5.37 21.01 4.94
N ARG A 199 -6.59 21.53 5.16
CA ARG A 199 -6.85 22.50 6.24
C ARG A 199 -6.68 21.87 7.64
N GLY A 200 -7.14 20.64 7.85
CA GLY A 200 -6.98 19.94 9.13
C GLY A 200 -5.53 19.67 9.54
N ALA A 201 -4.60 19.60 8.57
CA ALA A 201 -3.16 19.49 8.78
C ALA A 201 -2.44 20.84 8.99
N GLU A 202 -3.14 21.97 8.89
CA GLU A 202 -2.59 23.33 9.00
C GLU A 202 -3.12 24.10 10.23
N GLU A 203 -4.21 23.64 10.86
CA GLU A 203 -4.77 24.23 12.08
C GLU A 203 -3.90 23.95 13.33
N PRO A 204 -3.45 24.97 14.08
CA PRO A 204 -2.65 24.76 15.29
C PRO A 204 -3.48 24.12 16.43
N GLY A 205 -3.29 22.82 16.66
CA GLY A 205 -3.84 22.07 17.80
C GLY A 205 -4.87 21.00 17.45
N THR A 206 -5.13 20.72 16.17
CA THR A 206 -5.90 19.54 15.75
C THR A 206 -5.12 18.25 16.07
N VAL A 207 -5.75 17.32 16.78
CA VAL A 207 -5.11 16.06 17.23
C VAL A 207 -5.18 14.97 16.14
N ALA A 208 -4.88 15.36 14.90
CA ALA A 208 -4.74 14.45 13.78
C ALA A 208 -3.29 13.95 13.72
N GLU A 209 -3.05 12.71 14.16
CA GLU A 209 -1.76 12.04 13.94
C GLU A 209 -1.42 12.08 12.44
N PRO A 210 -0.20 12.48 12.03
CA PRO A 210 0.17 12.53 10.61
C PRO A 210 -0.06 11.21 9.87
N THR A 211 0.03 10.09 10.58
CA THR A 211 -0.25 8.74 10.06
C THR A 211 -1.75 8.51 9.75
N ASP A 212 -2.68 9.05 10.55
CA ASP A 212 -4.12 9.03 10.26
C ASP A 212 -4.44 9.86 9.01
N ALA A 213 -3.80 11.04 8.88
CA ALA A 213 -3.98 11.92 7.72
C ALA A 213 -3.52 11.24 6.42
N VAL A 214 -2.29 10.70 6.39
CA VAL A 214 -1.73 9.98 5.24
C VAL A 214 -2.55 8.73 4.88
N ALA A 215 -3.00 7.95 5.87
CA ALA A 215 -3.85 6.78 5.63
C ALA A 215 -5.25 7.14 5.08
N THR A 216 -5.70 8.37 5.32
CA THR A 216 -7.00 8.90 4.86
C THR A 216 -6.89 9.52 3.48
N ALA A 217 -5.80 10.26 3.18
CA ALA A 217 -5.49 10.74 1.83
C ALA A 217 -5.37 9.57 0.83
N ASN A 218 -4.59 8.54 1.19
CA ASN A 218 -4.50 7.28 0.43
C ASN A 218 -5.84 6.51 0.33
N GLY A 219 -6.81 6.80 1.20
CA GLY A 219 -8.16 6.25 1.13
C GLY A 219 -9.06 7.00 0.15
N ILE A 220 -8.99 8.33 0.17
CA ILE A 220 -9.72 9.19 -0.77
C ILE A 220 -9.19 8.96 -2.18
N ALA A 221 -7.87 8.95 -2.40
CA ALA A 221 -7.22 8.72 -3.70
C ALA A 221 -7.53 7.34 -4.35
N ARG A 222 -8.09 6.38 -3.61
CA ARG A 222 -8.60 5.10 -4.15
C ARG A 222 -10.11 5.08 -4.38
N THR A 223 -10.81 6.11 -3.91
CA THR A 223 -12.25 6.24 -4.08
C THR A 223 -12.52 6.75 -5.50
N THR A 224 -13.43 6.10 -6.22
CA THR A 224 -13.71 6.35 -7.64
C THR A 224 -15.20 6.60 -7.90
N ALA A 225 -15.51 7.32 -8.98
CA ALA A 225 -16.87 7.47 -9.52
C ALA A 225 -17.26 6.34 -10.48
N ALA A 226 -16.45 5.30 -10.63
CA ALA A 226 -16.82 4.05 -11.31
C ALA A 226 -18.16 3.50 -10.77
N HIS A 227 -18.97 2.94 -11.67
CA HIS A 227 -20.36 2.51 -11.42
C HIS A 227 -21.28 3.60 -10.81
N HIS A 228 -20.97 4.89 -10.97
CA HIS A 228 -21.83 6.00 -10.55
C HIS A 228 -22.23 6.89 -11.74
N PRO A 229 -23.52 6.90 -12.16
CA PRO A 229 -24.61 5.99 -11.77
C PRO A 229 -24.37 4.55 -12.25
N ALA A 230 -25.18 3.61 -11.76
CA ALA A 230 -24.98 2.17 -12.02
C ALA A 230 -25.54 1.67 -13.37
N HIS A 231 -26.34 2.48 -14.08
CA HIS A 231 -26.92 2.19 -15.39
C HIS A 231 -27.24 3.51 -16.13
N LEU A 232 -27.75 3.45 -17.37
CA LEU A 232 -28.27 4.61 -18.09
C LEU A 232 -29.44 4.21 -19.02
N ARG A 233 -30.48 5.02 -19.11
CA ARG A 233 -31.57 4.90 -20.11
C ARG A 233 -31.43 5.95 -21.21
N ILE A 234 -31.70 5.57 -22.44
CA ILE A 234 -31.91 6.47 -23.59
C ILE A 234 -33.14 5.98 -24.38
N SER A 235 -33.90 6.91 -24.97
CA SER A 235 -35.19 6.64 -25.63
C SER A 235 -35.10 5.72 -26.86
N THR A 236 -33.89 5.58 -27.41
CA THR A 236 -33.60 4.78 -28.61
C THR A 236 -33.13 3.35 -28.30
N GLN A 237 -33.25 2.87 -27.05
CA GLN A 237 -32.81 1.53 -26.64
C GLN A 237 -33.80 0.87 -25.65
N ASP A 238 -34.36 -0.29 -26.02
CA ASP A 238 -35.32 -1.05 -25.20
C ASP A 238 -34.80 -1.45 -23.81
N ARG A 239 -33.47 -1.54 -23.66
CA ARG A 239 -32.78 -1.97 -22.43
C ARG A 239 -31.91 -0.85 -21.87
N ALA A 240 -31.80 -0.80 -20.55
CA ALA A 240 -30.84 0.06 -19.88
C ALA A 240 -29.42 -0.30 -20.32
N LEU A 241 -28.66 0.72 -20.74
CA LEU A 241 -27.24 0.60 -21.01
C LEU A 241 -26.51 0.36 -19.69
N LEU A 242 -25.67 -0.67 -19.68
CA LEU A 242 -24.79 -1.00 -18.55
C LEU A 242 -23.40 -0.43 -18.80
N PRO A 243 -22.59 -0.16 -17.75
CA PRO A 243 -21.19 0.14 -17.90
C PRO A 243 -20.45 -0.94 -18.72
N THR A 244 -19.72 -0.52 -19.76
CA THR A 244 -18.88 -1.36 -20.62
C THR A 244 -17.40 -1.12 -20.37
N SER A 245 -16.97 0.14 -20.23
CA SER A 245 -15.61 0.51 -19.80
C SER A 245 -15.63 1.76 -18.90
N GLU A 246 -14.68 1.88 -17.96
CA GLU A 246 -14.67 2.96 -16.95
C GLU A 246 -13.25 3.34 -16.53
N GLY A 247 -13.05 4.62 -16.25
CA GLY A 247 -11.88 5.19 -15.57
C GLY A 247 -12.15 5.49 -14.08
N ARG A 248 -11.36 6.38 -13.48
CA ARG A 248 -11.59 6.93 -12.13
C ARG A 248 -12.85 7.81 -12.10
N ILE A 249 -13.11 8.57 -13.17
CA ILE A 249 -14.25 9.47 -13.31
C ILE A 249 -15.04 9.32 -14.62
N TRP A 250 -14.45 8.89 -15.74
CA TRP A 250 -15.20 8.52 -16.96
C TRP A 250 -15.96 7.20 -16.80
N SER A 251 -17.15 7.09 -17.37
CA SER A 251 -17.84 5.80 -17.50
C SER A 251 -18.61 5.71 -18.82
N LEU A 252 -18.24 4.73 -19.64
CA LEU A 252 -18.90 4.36 -20.89
C LEU A 252 -20.02 3.36 -20.60
N PHE A 253 -21.21 3.66 -21.07
CA PHE A 253 -22.40 2.83 -21.01
C PHE A 253 -22.78 2.37 -22.43
N GLY A 254 -22.99 1.07 -22.60
CA GLY A 254 -23.25 0.48 -23.93
C GLY A 254 -22.02 0.48 -24.86
N GLY A 255 -22.24 0.17 -26.13
CA GLY A 255 -21.16 -0.12 -27.07
C GLY A 255 -20.63 -1.55 -26.99
N SER A 256 -19.44 -1.75 -27.57
CA SER A 256 -18.80 -3.04 -27.83
C SER A 256 -17.34 -3.11 -27.37
N SER A 257 -16.75 -2.01 -26.89
CA SER A 257 -15.42 -2.02 -26.27
C SER A 257 -15.35 -2.91 -25.02
N THR A 258 -14.32 -3.75 -24.95
CA THR A 258 -14.08 -4.75 -23.89
C THR A 258 -12.72 -4.58 -23.19
N ARG A 259 -12.03 -3.44 -23.41
CA ARG A 259 -10.71 -3.16 -22.81
C ARG A 259 -10.82 -2.74 -21.35
N ASP A 260 -9.87 -3.23 -20.55
CA ASP A 260 -9.50 -2.61 -19.28
C ASP A 260 -8.64 -1.36 -19.54
N GLU A 261 -9.29 -0.23 -19.82
CA GLU A 261 -8.64 1.08 -19.99
C GLU A 261 -7.93 1.54 -18.70
N SER A 262 -8.13 0.86 -17.55
CA SER A 262 -7.52 1.19 -16.25
C SER A 262 -6.21 0.44 -15.96
N GLY A 263 -5.86 -0.58 -16.76
CA GLY A 263 -4.63 -1.39 -16.63
C GLY A 263 -4.52 -2.30 -15.38
N PHE A 264 -5.31 -2.05 -14.34
CA PHE A 264 -5.26 -2.75 -13.06
C PHE A 264 -5.53 -4.26 -13.13
N ALA A 265 -6.28 -4.74 -14.12
CA ALA A 265 -6.52 -6.17 -14.31
C ALA A 265 -5.30 -6.90 -14.89
N GLY A 266 -4.47 -6.20 -15.67
CA GLY A 266 -3.21 -6.73 -16.20
C GLY A 266 -2.21 -7.01 -15.08
N ASP A 267 -1.90 -6.03 -14.25
CA ASP A 267 -0.95 -6.19 -13.13
C ASP A 267 -1.43 -7.23 -12.10
N ALA A 268 -2.75 -7.33 -11.91
CA ALA A 268 -3.38 -8.40 -11.13
C ALA A 268 -3.15 -9.79 -11.74
N LEU A 269 -3.38 -9.94 -13.05
CA LEU A 269 -3.14 -11.18 -13.78
C LEU A 269 -1.66 -11.58 -13.74
N SER A 270 -0.74 -10.65 -14.03
CA SER A 270 0.72 -10.85 -13.90
C SER A 270 1.12 -11.37 -12.52
N THR A 271 0.61 -10.76 -11.45
CA THR A 271 0.88 -11.17 -10.07
C THR A 271 0.42 -12.60 -9.79
N LEU A 272 -0.74 -12.99 -10.34
CA LEU A 272 -1.30 -14.34 -10.18
C LEU A 272 -0.59 -15.38 -11.05
N VAL A 273 -0.16 -15.04 -12.27
CA VAL A 273 0.66 -15.92 -13.11
C VAL A 273 1.95 -16.30 -12.41
N ILE A 274 2.63 -15.35 -11.77
CA ILE A 274 3.85 -15.62 -10.98
C ILE A 274 3.55 -16.62 -9.85
N GLN A 275 2.45 -16.45 -9.10
CA GLN A 275 2.06 -17.38 -8.03
C GLN A 275 1.68 -18.78 -8.56
N LEU A 276 1.02 -18.88 -9.71
CA LEU A 276 0.70 -20.16 -10.35
C LEU A 276 1.97 -20.89 -10.82
N LEU A 277 2.96 -20.14 -11.33
CA LEU A 277 4.27 -20.70 -11.70
C LEU A 277 5.08 -21.21 -10.49
N GLU A 278 4.82 -20.73 -9.26
CA GLU A 278 5.39 -21.35 -8.05
C GLU A 278 4.78 -22.74 -7.76
N LEU A 279 3.56 -23.04 -8.23
CA LEU A 279 2.96 -24.37 -8.11
C LEU A 279 3.55 -25.39 -9.08
N GLN A 280 3.90 -24.96 -10.31
CA GLN A 280 4.56 -25.78 -11.33
C GLN A 280 5.70 -24.99 -12.01
N PRO A 281 6.89 -24.90 -11.37
CA PRO A 281 8.05 -24.18 -11.92
C PRO A 281 8.50 -24.70 -13.30
N GLU A 282 8.18 -25.96 -13.63
CA GLU A 282 8.37 -26.57 -14.95
C GLU A 282 7.66 -25.80 -16.08
N ALA A 283 6.54 -25.13 -15.80
CA ALA A 283 5.78 -24.37 -16.79
C ALA A 283 6.46 -23.05 -17.19
N ALA A 284 7.29 -22.44 -16.32
CA ALA A 284 7.95 -21.17 -16.61
C ALA A 284 8.97 -21.26 -17.76
N GLY A 285 9.54 -22.45 -17.99
CA GLY A 285 10.42 -22.70 -19.14
C GLY A 285 9.72 -22.59 -20.50
N HIS A 286 8.41 -22.85 -20.56
CA HIS A 286 7.57 -22.68 -21.75
C HIS A 286 6.09 -22.56 -21.35
N LEU A 287 5.65 -21.34 -21.02
CA LEU A 287 4.31 -21.08 -20.52
C LEU A 287 3.30 -21.03 -21.67
N ARG A 288 2.70 -22.19 -21.94
CA ARG A 288 1.56 -22.33 -22.85
C ARG A 288 0.29 -21.72 -22.24
N CYS A 289 -0.31 -20.76 -22.94
CA CYS A 289 -1.52 -20.02 -22.58
C CYS A 289 -2.60 -20.15 -23.67
N LEU A 290 -3.86 -20.06 -23.30
CA LEU A 290 -5.01 -19.96 -24.21
C LEU A 290 -5.78 -18.66 -23.92
N ALA A 291 -6.09 -17.90 -24.96
CA ALA A 291 -6.95 -16.73 -24.90
C ALA A 291 -8.30 -17.07 -25.52
N TRP A 292 -9.40 -16.83 -24.81
CA TRP A 292 -10.75 -16.98 -25.36
C TRP A 292 -11.67 -15.85 -24.90
N GLY A 293 -12.35 -15.21 -25.85
CA GLY A 293 -13.18 -14.04 -25.60
C GLY A 293 -12.48 -12.73 -25.97
N PRO A 294 -13.25 -11.64 -26.05
CA PRO A 294 -12.80 -10.37 -26.62
C PRO A 294 -11.76 -9.69 -25.73
N GLY A 295 -10.65 -9.24 -26.31
CA GLY A 295 -9.53 -8.64 -25.60
C GLY A 295 -8.67 -9.62 -24.77
N ALA A 296 -9.04 -10.91 -24.64
CA ALA A 296 -8.24 -11.89 -23.90
C ALA A 296 -6.83 -12.08 -24.51
N ALA A 297 -6.75 -12.06 -25.85
CA ALA A 297 -5.49 -12.19 -26.57
C ALA A 297 -4.63 -10.93 -26.45
N ASP A 298 -5.27 -9.75 -26.54
CA ASP A 298 -4.64 -8.43 -26.37
C ASP A 298 -3.98 -8.29 -24.98
N LEU A 299 -4.75 -8.59 -23.93
CA LEU A 299 -4.26 -8.54 -22.55
C LEU A 299 -3.14 -9.58 -22.29
N LEU A 300 -3.27 -10.82 -22.78
CA LEU A 300 -2.22 -11.83 -22.61
C LEU A 300 -0.93 -11.49 -23.37
N VAL A 301 -0.98 -10.77 -24.51
CA VAL A 301 0.24 -10.29 -25.19
C VAL A 301 0.90 -9.18 -24.37
N SER A 302 0.14 -8.18 -23.91
CA SER A 302 0.66 -7.09 -23.09
C SER A 302 1.32 -7.59 -21.79
N GLU A 303 0.65 -8.52 -21.09
CA GLU A 303 1.24 -9.15 -19.90
C GLU A 303 2.40 -10.11 -20.23
N ALA A 304 2.40 -10.77 -21.39
CA ALA A 304 3.53 -11.61 -21.81
C ALA A 304 4.81 -10.78 -22.00
N VAL A 305 4.72 -9.60 -22.63
CA VAL A 305 5.84 -8.66 -22.77
C VAL A 305 6.37 -8.23 -21.40
N LYS A 306 5.49 -7.96 -20.43
CA LYS A 306 5.90 -7.65 -19.05
C LYS A 306 6.58 -8.84 -18.35
N LEU A 307 6.09 -10.07 -18.57
CA LEU A 307 6.48 -11.28 -17.81
C LEU A 307 7.73 -12.00 -18.33
N ILE A 308 8.00 -11.96 -19.64
CA ILE A 308 9.19 -12.60 -20.23
C ILE A 308 10.46 -12.02 -19.59
N GLY A 309 11.39 -12.92 -19.21
CA GLY A 309 12.61 -12.55 -18.49
C GLY A 309 12.46 -12.34 -16.98
N ARG A 310 11.23 -12.29 -16.43
CA ARG A 310 11.03 -12.27 -14.96
C ARG A 310 11.22 -13.66 -14.35
N ARG A 311 11.48 -13.70 -13.04
CA ARG A 311 11.51 -14.94 -12.25
C ARG A 311 10.18 -15.19 -11.54
N ALA A 312 9.81 -16.46 -11.43
CA ALA A 312 8.77 -16.95 -10.54
C ALA A 312 9.39 -18.01 -9.62
N GLY A 313 9.53 -17.68 -8.34
CA GLY A 313 10.41 -18.42 -7.42
C GLY A 313 11.82 -18.62 -8.00
N ASN A 314 12.23 -19.88 -8.10
CA ASN A 314 13.54 -20.27 -8.65
C ASN A 314 13.57 -20.43 -10.18
N ALA A 315 12.43 -20.30 -10.88
CA ALA A 315 12.34 -20.47 -12.33
C ALA A 315 12.33 -19.11 -13.07
N LEU A 316 12.81 -19.12 -14.33
CA LEU A 316 12.81 -17.97 -15.22
C LEU A 316 11.72 -18.15 -16.28
N ILE A 317 10.89 -17.13 -16.50
CA ILE A 317 9.89 -17.10 -17.57
C ILE A 317 10.63 -16.89 -18.90
N ARG A 318 10.82 -17.96 -19.66
CA ARG A 318 11.67 -17.95 -20.89
C ARG A 318 10.89 -17.76 -22.18
N ARG A 319 9.70 -18.35 -22.26
CA ARG A 319 8.87 -18.38 -23.47
C ARG A 319 7.41 -18.45 -23.10
N ILE A 320 6.55 -17.75 -23.84
CA ILE A 320 5.09 -17.81 -23.74
C ILE A 320 4.51 -18.15 -25.12
N GLU A 321 3.64 -19.17 -25.19
CA GLU A 321 2.92 -19.58 -26.42
C GLU A 321 1.43 -19.32 -26.19
N ILE A 322 0.82 -18.40 -26.94
CA ILE A 322 -0.58 -17.97 -26.78
C ILE A 322 -1.45 -18.53 -27.90
N PHE A 323 -2.41 -19.38 -27.55
CA PHE A 323 -3.46 -19.86 -28.43
C PHE A 323 -4.64 -18.88 -28.43
N CYS A 324 -4.73 -18.03 -29.45
CA CYS A 324 -5.83 -17.07 -29.62
C CYS A 324 -7.03 -17.78 -30.26
N VAL A 325 -8.10 -17.98 -29.49
CA VAL A 325 -9.28 -18.77 -29.91
C VAL A 325 -10.44 -17.86 -30.31
N GLY A 326 -10.65 -17.72 -31.62
CA GLY A 326 -11.75 -17.02 -32.24
C GLY A 326 -11.41 -16.50 -33.63
N THR A 327 -12.45 -16.12 -34.39
CA THR A 327 -12.32 -15.62 -35.77
C THR A 327 -12.55 -14.12 -35.91
N THR A 328 -13.03 -13.43 -34.88
CA THR A 328 -13.30 -11.98 -34.95
C THR A 328 -12.07 -11.17 -34.56
N ASP A 329 -12.03 -9.89 -34.94
CA ASP A 329 -10.87 -9.05 -34.65
C ASP A 329 -10.67 -8.81 -33.15
N VAL A 330 -11.76 -8.82 -32.35
CA VAL A 330 -11.68 -8.73 -30.88
C VAL A 330 -11.15 -10.00 -30.21
N ASP A 331 -11.18 -11.17 -30.88
CA ASP A 331 -10.57 -12.41 -30.38
C ASP A 331 -9.03 -12.44 -30.56
N ARG A 332 -8.45 -11.36 -31.11
CA ARG A 332 -7.02 -11.26 -31.48
C ARG A 332 -6.34 -10.10 -30.75
N PRO A 333 -5.00 -10.10 -30.64
CA PRO A 333 -4.26 -8.93 -30.15
C PRO A 333 -4.34 -7.79 -31.17
N ASP A 334 -4.34 -6.56 -30.67
CA ASP A 334 -4.38 -5.35 -31.50
C ASP A 334 -3.05 -5.13 -32.25
N PRO A 335 -3.07 -4.64 -33.51
CA PRO A 335 -1.86 -4.25 -34.23
C PRO A 335 -0.90 -3.32 -33.44
N ALA A 336 -1.41 -2.43 -32.59
CA ALA A 336 -0.60 -1.58 -31.72
C ALA A 336 0.08 -2.38 -30.60
N THR A 337 -0.66 -3.28 -29.93
CA THR A 337 -0.13 -4.19 -28.91
C THR A 337 0.93 -5.12 -29.50
N LEU A 338 0.74 -5.58 -30.74
CA LEU A 338 1.73 -6.38 -31.48
C LEU A 338 2.99 -5.56 -31.80
N ALA A 339 2.86 -4.31 -32.26
CA ALA A 339 4.00 -3.45 -32.53
C ALA A 339 4.82 -3.15 -31.25
N VAL A 340 4.14 -2.90 -30.11
CA VAL A 340 4.80 -2.74 -28.80
C VAL A 340 5.51 -4.02 -28.36
N ALA A 341 4.94 -5.20 -28.65
CA ALA A 341 5.58 -6.48 -28.35
C ALA A 341 6.82 -6.74 -29.23
N ASP A 342 6.73 -6.51 -30.55
CA ASP A 342 7.85 -6.66 -31.50
C ASP A 342 9.00 -5.69 -31.17
N ASP A 343 8.69 -4.46 -30.73
CA ASP A 343 9.70 -3.49 -30.33
C ASP A 343 10.34 -3.83 -28.97
N SER A 344 9.54 -4.27 -27.99
CA SER A 344 10.02 -4.61 -26.64
C SER A 344 10.81 -5.92 -26.59
N LEU A 345 10.47 -6.87 -27.47
CA LEU A 345 11.09 -8.20 -27.52
C LEU A 345 12.09 -8.35 -28.69
N ARG A 346 12.42 -7.27 -29.41
CA ARG A 346 13.21 -7.27 -30.65
C ARG A 346 14.54 -8.04 -30.59
N ASP A 347 15.24 -7.96 -29.46
CA ASP A 347 16.52 -8.66 -29.23
C ASP A 347 16.37 -10.11 -28.74
N SER A 348 15.14 -10.56 -28.46
CA SER A 348 14.80 -11.85 -27.87
C SER A 348 14.09 -12.78 -28.88
N ARG A 349 14.80 -13.81 -29.35
CA ARG A 349 14.25 -14.77 -30.32
C ARG A 349 13.39 -15.85 -29.67
N ASP A 350 12.28 -16.18 -30.34
CA ASP A 350 11.40 -17.32 -30.03
C ASP A 350 10.82 -17.33 -28.59
N VAL A 351 10.73 -16.15 -27.95
CA VAL A 351 10.22 -15.95 -26.57
C VAL A 351 8.71 -15.71 -26.49
N LEU A 352 8.09 -15.20 -27.56
CA LEU A 352 6.64 -15.05 -27.67
C LEU A 352 6.18 -15.71 -28.98
N GLU A 353 5.18 -16.58 -28.90
CA GLU A 353 4.59 -17.26 -30.05
C GLU A 353 3.06 -17.12 -30.02
N LEU A 354 2.46 -16.70 -31.14
CA LEU A 354 1.01 -16.51 -31.25
C LEU A 354 0.43 -17.52 -32.25
N ARG A 355 -0.68 -18.17 -31.87
CA ARG A 355 -1.34 -19.20 -32.69
C ARG A 355 -2.85 -19.00 -32.72
N TYR A 356 -3.35 -18.56 -33.86
CA TYR A 356 -4.78 -18.36 -34.10
C TYR A 356 -5.49 -19.71 -34.34
N ILE A 357 -6.63 -19.90 -33.68
CA ILE A 357 -7.50 -21.08 -33.81
C ILE A 357 -8.94 -20.60 -33.91
N ASP A 358 -9.71 -21.15 -34.86
CA ASP A 358 -11.04 -20.65 -35.22
C ASP A 358 -12.05 -20.71 -34.05
N ASP A 359 -12.07 -21.82 -33.30
CA ASP A 359 -13.03 -22.05 -32.22
C ASP A 359 -12.51 -23.05 -31.15
N LEU A 360 -13.24 -23.20 -30.04
CA LEU A 360 -12.89 -24.11 -28.94
C LEU A 360 -12.97 -25.59 -29.32
N ASP A 361 -13.85 -26.01 -30.23
CA ASP A 361 -13.90 -27.40 -30.68
C ASP A 361 -12.66 -27.72 -31.54
N ARG A 362 -12.17 -26.74 -32.31
CA ARG A 362 -10.95 -26.81 -33.11
C ARG A 362 -9.72 -26.79 -32.21
N ALA A 363 -9.71 -25.94 -31.17
CA ALA A 363 -8.70 -25.99 -30.11
C ALA A 363 -8.67 -27.38 -29.46
N GLN A 364 -9.83 -27.94 -29.09
CA GLN A 364 -9.93 -29.28 -28.51
C GLN A 364 -9.51 -30.41 -29.46
N LYS A 365 -9.60 -30.20 -30.79
CA LYS A 365 -9.12 -31.16 -31.82
C LYS A 365 -7.61 -31.04 -32.09
N LEU A 366 -7.03 -29.84 -32.01
CA LEU A 366 -5.61 -29.58 -32.26
C LEU A 366 -4.75 -29.83 -31.02
N LEU A 367 -5.21 -29.37 -29.85
CA LEU A 367 -4.57 -29.47 -28.55
C LEU A 367 -5.01 -30.75 -27.80
N ARG A 368 -5.35 -31.82 -28.52
CA ARG A 368 -5.88 -33.05 -27.91
C ARG A 368 -4.95 -33.59 -26.83
N PRO A 369 -5.39 -33.70 -25.55
CA PRO A 369 -4.56 -34.27 -24.50
C PRO A 369 -4.39 -35.77 -24.73
N GLY A 370 -3.25 -36.18 -25.30
CA GLY A 370 -2.85 -37.59 -25.51
C GLY A 370 -2.45 -38.33 -24.23
N SER A 371 -2.78 -37.76 -23.08
CA SER A 371 -2.40 -38.11 -21.71
C SER A 371 -3.44 -37.43 -20.79
N PRO A 372 -3.72 -37.90 -19.57
CA PRO A 372 -4.61 -37.20 -18.62
C PRO A 372 -4.07 -35.85 -18.09
N ALA A 373 -3.03 -35.28 -18.71
CA ALA A 373 -2.52 -33.95 -18.44
C ALA A 373 -3.21 -32.89 -19.34
N PRO A 374 -3.45 -31.66 -18.85
CA PRO A 374 -3.97 -30.57 -19.66
C PRO A 374 -2.99 -30.16 -20.76
N ALA A 375 -3.49 -29.54 -21.82
CA ALA A 375 -2.72 -29.19 -23.01
C ALA A 375 -2.06 -27.81 -22.91
N VAL A 376 -2.63 -26.88 -22.14
CA VAL A 376 -2.05 -25.57 -21.79
C VAL A 376 -2.04 -25.40 -20.27
N HIS A 377 -1.19 -24.51 -19.75
CA HIS A 377 -1.09 -24.26 -18.31
C HIS A 377 -2.15 -23.24 -17.86
N LEU A 378 -2.34 -22.18 -18.63
CA LEU A 378 -3.30 -21.13 -18.33
C LEU A 378 -4.30 -20.97 -19.48
N ALA A 379 -5.56 -20.72 -19.16
CA ALA A 379 -6.48 -20.02 -20.04
C ALA A 379 -6.88 -18.69 -19.41
N LEU A 380 -6.84 -17.60 -20.18
CA LEU A 380 -7.59 -16.38 -19.86
C LEU A 380 -8.90 -16.40 -20.63
N VAL A 381 -9.99 -16.15 -19.92
CA VAL A 381 -11.34 -16.03 -20.47
C VAL A 381 -11.92 -14.67 -20.10
N THR A 382 -12.31 -13.90 -21.12
CA THR A 382 -12.96 -12.58 -20.96
C THR A 382 -14.39 -12.60 -21.51
N GLY A 383 -15.15 -11.56 -21.17
CA GLY A 383 -16.45 -11.29 -21.79
C GLY A 383 -17.50 -12.38 -21.58
N LEU A 384 -17.49 -13.09 -20.45
CA LEU A 384 -18.52 -14.08 -20.13
C LEU A 384 -19.94 -13.47 -20.11
N THR A 385 -20.04 -12.17 -19.87
CA THR A 385 -21.31 -11.43 -19.72
C THR A 385 -21.58 -10.44 -20.86
N GLU A 386 -20.65 -10.28 -21.79
CA GLU A 386 -20.76 -9.31 -22.89
C GLU A 386 -21.67 -9.79 -24.04
N GLY A 387 -22.05 -8.85 -24.92
CA GLY A 387 -22.83 -9.16 -26.13
C GLY A 387 -24.34 -9.31 -25.92
N GLY A 388 -24.92 -8.70 -24.88
CA GLY A 388 -26.37 -8.44 -24.72
C GLY A 388 -27.28 -9.64 -24.43
N ASN A 389 -26.89 -10.85 -24.85
CA ASN A 389 -27.62 -12.09 -24.61
C ASN A 389 -27.04 -12.91 -23.45
N ARG A 390 -25.81 -12.62 -23.01
CA ARG A 390 -25.15 -13.29 -21.87
C ARG A 390 -25.48 -12.68 -20.50
N LEU A 391 -26.08 -11.48 -20.48
CA LEU A 391 -26.71 -10.90 -19.30
C LEU A 391 -28.24 -10.92 -19.45
N GLN A 392 -28.89 -11.44 -18.43
CA GLN A 392 -30.33 -11.31 -18.24
C GLN A 392 -30.55 -10.01 -17.45
N ILE A 393 -31.10 -9.00 -18.12
CA ILE A 393 -31.49 -7.72 -17.53
C ILE A 393 -33.01 -7.72 -17.44
N GLU A 394 -33.55 -7.59 -16.23
CA GLU A 394 -35.00 -7.52 -15.98
C GLU A 394 -35.32 -6.21 -15.23
N SER A 395 -36.28 -5.42 -15.70
CA SER A 395 -36.79 -4.27 -14.92
C SER A 395 -37.51 -4.78 -13.65
N ARG A 396 -37.32 -4.08 -12.53
CA ARG A 396 -37.92 -4.40 -11.24
C ARG A 396 -38.43 -3.18 -10.51
N GLU A 397 -39.66 -3.27 -10.04
CA GLU A 397 -40.22 -2.38 -9.03
C GLU A 397 -39.48 -2.55 -7.70
N VAL A 398 -38.93 -1.43 -7.21
CA VAL A 398 -38.30 -1.29 -5.90
C VAL A 398 -38.67 0.06 -5.30
N ASN A 399 -38.81 0.13 -3.97
CA ASN A 399 -38.98 1.41 -3.29
C ASN A 399 -37.74 2.29 -3.53
N ALA A 400 -37.94 3.61 -3.56
CA ALA A 400 -36.84 4.57 -3.66
C ALA A 400 -35.78 4.36 -2.54
N PRO A 401 -34.48 4.58 -2.84
CA PRO A 401 -33.42 4.43 -1.85
C PRO A 401 -33.48 5.55 -0.81
N ALA A 402 -32.97 5.30 0.41
CA ALA A 402 -32.96 6.29 1.48
C ALA A 402 -32.16 7.56 1.08
N GLU A 403 -32.46 8.72 1.68
CA GLU A 403 -31.66 9.92 1.42
C GLU A 403 -30.33 9.87 2.20
N ASP A 404 -29.22 9.91 1.47
CA ASP A 404 -27.86 10.11 2.02
C ASP A 404 -27.10 11.08 1.10
N ALA A 405 -26.68 12.21 1.66
CA ALA A 405 -25.96 13.23 0.90
C ALA A 405 -24.54 12.81 0.50
N GLU A 406 -23.94 11.79 1.13
CA GLU A 406 -22.52 11.45 0.97
C GLU A 406 -22.27 10.42 -0.16
N VAL A 407 -22.53 10.82 -1.41
CA VAL A 407 -22.32 9.94 -2.59
C VAL A 407 -20.86 9.58 -2.83
N LEU A 408 -19.89 10.33 -2.28
CA LEU A 408 -18.47 9.96 -2.30
C LEU A 408 -18.25 8.52 -1.84
N PHE A 409 -18.89 8.14 -0.74
CA PHE A 409 -18.76 6.83 -0.07
C PHE A 409 -20.07 6.00 -0.10
N ALA A 410 -20.99 6.25 -1.05
CA ALA A 410 -22.23 5.47 -1.15
C ALA A 410 -22.07 4.20 -2.02
N PRO A 411 -22.40 2.98 -1.52
CA PRO A 411 -22.26 1.76 -2.32
C PRO A 411 -23.02 1.78 -3.65
N ARG A 412 -22.38 1.35 -4.73
CA ARG A 412 -22.88 1.55 -6.11
C ARG A 412 -23.96 0.58 -6.55
N VAL A 413 -23.97 -0.63 -5.99
CA VAL A 413 -24.89 -1.72 -6.36
C VAL A 413 -25.42 -2.43 -5.12
N TRP A 414 -26.67 -2.88 -5.17
CA TRP A 414 -27.39 -3.40 -4.01
C TRP A 414 -27.86 -4.85 -4.20
N GLN A 415 -28.02 -5.58 -3.09
CA GLN A 415 -28.66 -6.89 -3.05
C GLN A 415 -30.05 -6.76 -2.44
N ARG A 416 -31.09 -7.19 -3.16
CA ARG A 416 -32.47 -7.12 -2.66
C ARG A 416 -32.69 -8.10 -1.47
N PRO A 417 -33.49 -7.71 -0.46
CA PRO A 417 -33.75 -8.55 0.72
C PRO A 417 -34.18 -9.98 0.36
N LYS A 418 -33.50 -10.96 0.99
CA LYS A 418 -33.72 -12.41 0.85
C LYS A 418 -33.52 -13.00 -0.56
N GLN A 419 -33.06 -12.21 -1.54
CA GLN A 419 -32.82 -12.65 -2.91
C GLN A 419 -31.42 -13.25 -3.14
N ASP A 420 -31.36 -14.18 -4.08
CA ASP A 420 -30.15 -14.84 -4.58
C ASP A 420 -29.68 -14.20 -5.89
N ARG A 421 -28.35 -14.12 -6.09
CA ARG A 421 -27.69 -14.11 -7.42
C ARG A 421 -28.08 -13.00 -8.41
N ARG A 422 -28.62 -11.88 -7.93
CA ARG A 422 -29.03 -10.75 -8.78
C ARG A 422 -28.50 -9.45 -8.24
N THR A 423 -27.87 -8.66 -9.10
CA THR A 423 -27.32 -7.35 -8.79
C THR A 423 -28.36 -6.30 -9.17
N LEU A 424 -28.87 -5.54 -8.20
CA LEU A 424 -29.74 -4.40 -8.47
C LEU A 424 -28.87 -3.17 -8.76
N LEU A 425 -29.11 -2.49 -9.88
CA LEU A 425 -28.33 -1.33 -10.32
C LEU A 425 -28.86 -0.02 -9.73
N MET A 426 -28.96 0.00 -8.40
CA MET A 426 -29.35 1.12 -7.54
C MET A 426 -28.57 1.02 -6.21
N PRO A 427 -28.16 2.14 -5.59
CA PRO A 427 -27.49 2.14 -4.29
C PRO A 427 -28.48 1.88 -3.12
N PRO A 428 -28.00 1.58 -1.89
CA PRO A 428 -28.85 1.55 -0.68
C PRO A 428 -29.53 2.89 -0.40
N ALA A 429 -28.76 3.95 -0.58
CA ALA A 429 -29.10 5.33 -0.29
C ALA A 429 -28.49 6.23 -1.37
N ALA A 430 -29.15 7.33 -1.67
CA ALA A 430 -28.73 8.27 -2.71
C ALA A 430 -28.94 9.72 -2.23
N SER A 431 -28.19 10.65 -2.82
CA SER A 431 -28.48 12.07 -2.69
C SER A 431 -29.85 12.39 -3.31
N ARG A 432 -30.39 13.57 -2.97
CA ARG A 432 -31.54 14.14 -3.68
C ARG A 432 -31.32 14.18 -5.20
N THR A 433 -30.10 14.45 -5.65
CA THR A 433 -29.67 14.38 -7.05
C THR A 433 -29.82 12.96 -7.61
N GLY A 434 -29.32 11.94 -6.91
CA GLY A 434 -29.41 10.54 -7.33
C GLY A 434 -30.83 9.97 -7.32
N GLN A 435 -31.66 10.34 -6.34
CA GLN A 435 -33.09 10.00 -6.33
C GLN A 435 -33.84 10.64 -7.50
N LEU A 436 -33.52 11.89 -7.85
CA LEU A 436 -34.10 12.57 -9.01
C LEU A 436 -33.57 11.98 -10.33
N TRP A 437 -32.30 11.60 -10.40
CA TRP A 437 -31.72 10.89 -11.55
C TRP A 437 -32.40 9.54 -11.81
N LEU A 438 -32.69 8.75 -10.77
CA LEU A 438 -33.43 7.48 -10.88
C LEU A 438 -34.85 7.68 -11.42
N ARG A 439 -35.57 8.71 -10.94
CA ARG A 439 -36.90 9.08 -11.43
C ARG A 439 -36.86 9.58 -12.87
N LEU A 440 -35.84 10.34 -13.24
CA LEU A 440 -35.56 10.74 -14.62
C LEU A 440 -35.28 9.53 -15.54
N GLN A 441 -34.62 8.46 -15.06
CA GLN A 441 -34.47 7.23 -15.88
C GLN A 441 -35.82 6.56 -16.16
N ASN A 442 -36.75 6.62 -15.21
CA ASN A 442 -38.12 6.10 -15.38
C ASN A 442 -38.91 6.98 -16.38
N ALA A 443 -38.75 8.31 -16.32
CA ALA A 443 -39.35 9.24 -17.28
C ALA A 443 -38.84 9.10 -18.73
N ILE A 444 -37.67 8.48 -18.94
CA ILE A 444 -37.16 8.11 -20.28
C ILE A 444 -37.75 6.77 -20.77
N GLU A 445 -38.16 5.89 -19.85
CA GLU A 445 -38.70 4.55 -20.16
C GLU A 445 -40.22 4.55 -20.36
N ASP A 446 -40.98 5.32 -19.55
CA ASP A 446 -42.44 5.40 -19.61
C ASP A 446 -42.96 6.79 -19.21
N ALA A 447 -42.85 7.17 -17.93
CA ALA A 447 -43.35 8.45 -17.37
C ALA A 447 -42.64 8.81 -16.06
N TRP A 448 -42.80 10.05 -15.58
CA TRP A 448 -42.35 10.46 -14.25
C TRP A 448 -43.14 9.69 -13.16
N PRO A 449 -42.47 9.02 -12.20
CA PRO A 449 -43.15 8.29 -11.13
C PRO A 449 -43.61 9.21 -10.00
N GLU A 450 -44.77 8.92 -9.41
CA GLU A 450 -45.30 9.66 -8.25
C GLU A 450 -44.38 9.53 -7.01
N PRO A 451 -44.36 10.52 -6.08
CA PRO A 451 -43.37 10.57 -4.98
C PRO A 451 -43.30 9.33 -4.05
N ASP A 452 -44.39 8.58 -3.93
CA ASP A 452 -44.49 7.35 -3.11
C ASP A 452 -44.46 6.04 -3.95
N GLN A 453 -44.30 6.14 -5.28
CA GLN A 453 -44.40 5.00 -6.19
C GLN A 453 -43.08 4.20 -6.28
N PRO A 454 -43.11 2.86 -6.39
CA PRO A 454 -41.94 2.06 -6.72
C PRO A 454 -41.31 2.47 -8.05
N LEU A 455 -39.98 2.57 -8.07
CA LEU A 455 -39.18 2.84 -9.26
C LEU A 455 -38.90 1.55 -10.01
N GLN A 456 -38.96 1.58 -11.35
CA GLN A 456 -38.37 0.53 -12.17
C GLN A 456 -36.84 0.70 -12.16
N VAL A 457 -36.13 -0.38 -11.82
CA VAL A 457 -34.67 -0.42 -11.77
C VAL A 457 -34.18 -1.71 -12.44
N PRO A 458 -33.08 -1.67 -13.24
CA PRO A 458 -32.49 -2.87 -13.81
C PRO A 458 -31.93 -3.83 -12.75
N GLU A 459 -32.40 -5.08 -12.77
CA GLU A 459 -31.91 -6.20 -11.99
C GLU A 459 -31.15 -7.16 -12.93
N VAL A 460 -29.84 -7.34 -12.70
CA VAL A 460 -28.93 -8.04 -13.63
C VAL A 460 -28.51 -9.40 -13.10
N ARG A 461 -28.46 -10.40 -14.00
CA ARG A 461 -28.02 -11.78 -13.74
C ARG A 461 -27.11 -12.30 -14.87
N THR A 462 -26.11 -13.09 -14.52
CA THR A 462 -25.21 -13.76 -15.48
C THR A 462 -25.82 -15.04 -16.08
N GLY A 463 -25.74 -15.16 -17.40
CA GLY A 463 -26.21 -16.29 -18.21
C GLY A 463 -25.17 -17.41 -18.40
N THR A 464 -24.25 -17.62 -17.46
CA THR A 464 -23.11 -18.55 -17.65
C THR A 464 -23.49 -20.02 -17.86
N LEU A 465 -24.74 -20.41 -17.59
CA LEU A 465 -25.29 -21.71 -17.98
C LEU A 465 -25.27 -21.93 -19.49
N ASP A 466 -25.53 -20.88 -20.28
CA ASP A 466 -25.64 -20.95 -21.75
C ASP A 466 -24.28 -21.20 -22.43
N ILE A 467 -23.19 -21.03 -21.68
CA ILE A 467 -21.81 -21.27 -22.08
C ILE A 467 -21.11 -22.36 -21.23
N ALA A 468 -21.85 -23.08 -20.39
CA ALA A 468 -21.31 -24.10 -19.48
C ALA A 468 -20.46 -25.16 -20.21
N THR A 469 -20.91 -25.63 -21.39
CA THR A 469 -20.15 -26.59 -22.21
C THR A 469 -18.82 -26.01 -22.69
N LYS A 470 -18.76 -24.72 -23.02
CA LYS A 470 -17.53 -24.04 -23.46
C LYS A 470 -16.57 -23.82 -22.28
N LEU A 471 -17.09 -23.39 -21.14
CA LEU A 471 -16.31 -23.30 -19.89
C LEU A 471 -15.72 -24.67 -19.49
N GLN A 472 -16.48 -25.76 -19.68
CA GLN A 472 -16.01 -27.12 -19.45
C GLN A 472 -14.90 -27.52 -20.44
N GLN A 473 -15.05 -27.22 -21.74
CA GLN A 473 -13.99 -27.43 -22.74
C GLN A 473 -12.69 -26.71 -22.37
N VAL A 474 -12.77 -25.47 -21.90
CA VAL A 474 -11.59 -24.71 -21.43
C VAL A 474 -10.96 -25.36 -20.20
N HIS A 475 -11.76 -25.83 -19.22
CA HIS A 475 -11.28 -26.57 -18.04
C HIS A 475 -10.76 -27.99 -18.34
N ASP A 476 -11.04 -28.53 -19.51
CA ASP A 476 -10.47 -29.80 -20.01
C ASP A 476 -9.19 -29.59 -20.83
N LEU A 477 -8.93 -28.37 -21.29
CA LEU A 477 -7.73 -28.01 -22.05
C LEU A 477 -6.66 -27.32 -21.21
N ALA A 478 -7.05 -26.50 -20.24
CA ALA A 478 -6.15 -25.71 -19.41
C ALA A 478 -6.03 -26.29 -17.99
N LEU A 479 -4.85 -26.13 -17.38
CA LEU A 479 -4.64 -26.48 -15.98
C LEU A 479 -5.35 -25.49 -15.04
N TRP A 480 -5.16 -24.20 -15.32
CA TRP A 480 -5.78 -23.09 -14.62
C TRP A 480 -6.59 -22.24 -15.59
N VAL A 481 -7.75 -21.76 -15.14
CA VAL A 481 -8.62 -20.86 -15.90
C VAL A 481 -8.80 -19.58 -15.10
N ALA A 482 -8.21 -18.50 -15.62
CA ALA A 482 -8.46 -17.14 -15.20
C ALA A 482 -9.70 -16.62 -15.94
N THR A 483 -10.72 -16.21 -15.19
CA THR A 483 -11.90 -15.51 -15.71
C THR A 483 -11.81 -14.05 -15.32
N LEU A 484 -11.87 -13.14 -16.29
CA LEU A 484 -11.86 -11.70 -16.07
C LEU A 484 -13.13 -11.07 -16.66
N ASP A 485 -14.03 -10.58 -15.81
CA ASP A 485 -15.36 -10.11 -16.21
C ASP A 485 -15.96 -9.15 -15.16
N ARG A 486 -16.82 -8.20 -15.58
CA ARG A 486 -17.46 -7.24 -14.66
C ARG A 486 -18.49 -7.87 -13.72
N TYR A 487 -19.24 -8.87 -14.19
CA TYR A 487 -20.38 -9.43 -13.45
C TYR A 487 -20.26 -10.94 -13.18
N ALA A 488 -19.44 -11.68 -13.94
CA ALA A 488 -19.18 -13.09 -13.65
C ALA A 488 -18.22 -13.24 -12.46
N THR A 489 -18.70 -13.95 -11.43
CA THR A 489 -17.97 -14.22 -10.19
C THR A 489 -17.80 -15.74 -9.99
N ARG A 490 -17.22 -16.16 -8.87
CA ARG A 490 -17.20 -17.57 -8.43
C ARG A 490 -18.55 -18.28 -8.59
N ASP A 491 -19.68 -17.67 -8.18
CA ASP A 491 -20.99 -18.34 -8.30
C ASP A 491 -21.38 -18.54 -9.77
N SER A 492 -20.94 -17.66 -10.67
CA SER A 492 -21.19 -17.82 -12.12
C SER A 492 -20.42 -19.01 -12.71
N LEU A 493 -19.22 -19.32 -12.19
CA LEU A 493 -18.47 -20.53 -12.55
C LEU A 493 -19.02 -21.80 -11.87
N GLU A 494 -19.33 -21.75 -10.57
CA GLU A 494 -19.94 -22.87 -9.84
C GLU A 494 -21.35 -23.23 -10.36
N GLN A 495 -22.12 -22.26 -10.84
CA GLN A 495 -23.42 -22.47 -11.49
C GLN A 495 -23.26 -23.17 -12.85
N ALA A 496 -22.19 -22.87 -13.59
CA ALA A 496 -21.94 -23.44 -14.93
C ALA A 496 -21.29 -24.84 -14.88
N LEU A 497 -20.37 -25.07 -13.95
CA LEU A 497 -19.52 -26.29 -13.90
C LEU A 497 -19.84 -27.22 -12.72
N GLY A 498 -20.66 -26.77 -11.77
CA GLY A 498 -20.95 -27.47 -10.52
C GLY A 498 -19.82 -27.32 -9.48
N PRO A 499 -20.14 -27.23 -8.18
CA PRO A 499 -19.16 -27.00 -7.11
C PRO A 499 -18.19 -28.17 -6.87
N GLU A 500 -18.49 -29.35 -7.43
CA GLU A 500 -17.58 -30.51 -7.46
C GLU A 500 -16.81 -30.63 -8.79
N GLY A 501 -17.22 -29.93 -9.85
CA GLY A 501 -16.51 -29.92 -11.14
C GLY A 501 -15.35 -28.91 -11.16
N VAL A 502 -15.55 -27.74 -10.56
CA VAL A 502 -14.56 -26.64 -10.52
C VAL A 502 -14.07 -26.36 -9.10
N ALA A 503 -12.76 -26.16 -8.98
CA ALA A 503 -12.08 -25.74 -7.76
C ALA A 503 -11.58 -24.30 -7.92
N ILE A 504 -12.22 -23.36 -7.23
CA ILE A 504 -11.77 -21.97 -7.15
C ILE A 504 -10.50 -21.90 -6.27
N LEU A 505 -9.51 -21.14 -6.74
CA LEU A 505 -8.17 -20.99 -6.14
C LEU A 505 -7.89 -19.55 -5.68
N HIS A 506 -8.48 -18.56 -6.35
CA HIS A 506 -8.37 -17.14 -6.02
C HIS A 506 -9.59 -16.39 -6.57
N GLN A 507 -9.98 -15.30 -5.91
CA GLN A 507 -10.92 -14.31 -6.45
C GLN A 507 -10.49 -12.93 -5.97
N GLN A 508 -10.47 -11.95 -6.88
CA GLN A 508 -10.25 -10.54 -6.56
C GLN A 508 -11.58 -9.78 -6.61
N ARG A 509 -11.93 -9.13 -5.50
CA ARG A 509 -13.19 -8.42 -5.26
C ARG A 509 -13.08 -6.96 -5.69
N ARG A 510 -13.88 -6.48 -6.66
CA ARG A 510 -13.83 -5.06 -7.09
C ARG A 510 -15.12 -4.38 -7.55
N LEU A 511 -16.31 -5.01 -7.49
CA LEU A 511 -17.56 -4.23 -7.55
C LEU A 511 -17.61 -3.32 -6.30
N SER A 512 -17.43 -2.01 -6.50
CA SER A 512 -17.06 -0.96 -5.51
C SER A 512 -15.55 -0.84 -5.13
N GLY A 513 -14.61 -1.13 -6.04
CA GLY A 513 -13.16 -0.98 -5.77
C GLY A 513 -12.34 -0.50 -6.98
N ASP A 514 -11.01 -0.44 -6.81
CA ASP A 514 -10.02 0.22 -7.70
C ASP A 514 -9.98 -0.25 -9.18
N SER A 515 -10.86 -1.13 -9.67
CA SER A 515 -10.99 -1.49 -11.10
C SER A 515 -12.31 -2.23 -11.37
N PRO A 516 -13.02 -1.97 -12.49
CA PRO A 516 -14.39 -2.43 -12.72
C PRO A 516 -14.53 -3.92 -13.11
N LEU A 517 -13.49 -4.74 -12.96
CA LEU A 517 -13.47 -6.16 -13.36
C LEU A 517 -13.15 -7.07 -12.17
N SER A 518 -13.85 -8.21 -12.07
CA SER A 518 -13.53 -9.29 -11.14
C SER A 518 -12.65 -10.34 -11.83
N LEU A 519 -11.58 -10.74 -11.15
CA LEU A 519 -10.64 -11.78 -11.61
C LEU A 519 -10.80 -13.02 -10.73
N VAL A 520 -11.21 -14.14 -11.32
CA VAL A 520 -11.40 -15.43 -10.63
C VAL A 520 -10.45 -16.46 -11.23
N ILE A 521 -9.60 -17.07 -10.40
CA ILE A 521 -8.73 -18.17 -10.81
C ILE A 521 -9.33 -19.50 -10.35
N SER A 522 -9.43 -20.43 -11.28
CA SER A 522 -10.06 -21.73 -11.10
C SER A 522 -9.22 -22.86 -11.71
N GLN A 523 -9.44 -24.09 -11.27
CA GLN A 523 -8.90 -25.31 -11.86
C GLN A 523 -9.99 -26.40 -11.87
N LYS A 524 -9.78 -27.52 -12.57
CA LYS A 524 -10.61 -28.71 -12.40
C LYS A 524 -10.41 -29.32 -10.99
N SER A 525 -11.49 -29.75 -10.33
CA SER A 525 -11.43 -30.32 -8.98
C SER A 525 -10.48 -31.52 -8.85
N GLY A 526 -9.76 -31.58 -7.73
CA GLY A 526 -8.72 -32.60 -7.51
C GLY A 526 -7.40 -32.31 -8.25
N GLY A 527 -7.28 -31.13 -8.88
CA GLY A 527 -6.09 -30.64 -9.57
C GLY A 527 -4.90 -30.35 -8.63
N PRO A 528 -3.78 -29.82 -9.16
CA PRO A 528 -2.54 -29.65 -8.41
C PRO A 528 -2.66 -28.88 -7.11
N ALA A 529 -3.54 -27.87 -7.00
CA ALA A 529 -3.71 -27.11 -5.77
C ALA A 529 -4.31 -27.94 -4.63
N ASP A 530 -5.40 -28.69 -4.85
CA ASP A 530 -5.95 -29.65 -3.86
C ASP A 530 -4.87 -30.65 -3.42
N ARG A 531 -4.09 -31.17 -4.38
CA ARG A 531 -2.98 -32.08 -4.12
C ARG A 531 -1.81 -31.40 -3.39
N ALA A 532 -1.60 -30.09 -3.57
CA ALA A 532 -0.58 -29.32 -2.89
C ALA A 532 -0.97 -29.05 -1.43
N ILE A 533 -2.21 -28.59 -1.19
CA ILE A 533 -2.78 -28.45 0.17
C ILE A 533 -2.69 -29.79 0.93
N GLY A 534 -3.05 -30.92 0.30
CA GLY A 534 -2.91 -32.26 0.88
C GLY A 534 -1.45 -32.77 1.06
N ARG A 535 -0.46 -32.18 0.38
CA ARG A 535 0.97 -32.37 0.71
C ARG A 535 1.37 -31.47 1.88
N SER A 536 0.94 -30.21 1.87
CA SER A 536 1.21 -29.22 2.91
C SER A 536 0.68 -29.65 4.29
N LEU A 537 -0.51 -30.26 4.39
CA LEU A 537 -1.05 -30.83 5.63
C LEU A 537 -0.18 -31.96 6.22
N ARG A 538 0.40 -32.80 5.34
CA ARG A 538 1.34 -33.86 5.74
C ARG A 538 2.69 -33.28 6.16
N ALA A 539 3.24 -32.37 5.37
CA ALA A 539 4.47 -31.65 5.71
C ALA A 539 4.34 -30.78 6.98
N ALA A 540 3.11 -30.34 7.31
CA ALA A 540 2.76 -29.66 8.56
C ALA A 540 2.77 -30.59 9.78
N GLY A 541 2.58 -31.90 9.59
CA GLY A 541 2.36 -32.87 10.68
C GLY A 541 0.93 -32.85 11.23
N ILE A 542 -0.03 -32.27 10.50
CA ILE A 542 -1.43 -32.10 10.93
C ILE A 542 -2.23 -33.39 10.68
N ILE A 543 -2.03 -34.01 9.51
CA ILE A 543 -2.60 -35.32 9.15
C ILE A 543 -1.47 -36.13 8.51
N SER A 544 -1.27 -37.37 8.95
CA SER A 544 -0.25 -38.29 8.42
C SER A 544 -0.74 -39.08 7.19
N GLU A 545 -1.98 -39.55 7.23
CA GLU A 545 -2.63 -40.38 6.21
C GLU A 545 -2.80 -39.64 4.86
N PRO A 546 -2.24 -40.15 3.74
CA PRO A 546 -2.27 -39.46 2.44
C PRO A 546 -3.68 -39.12 1.92
N ASP A 547 -4.59 -40.10 1.92
CA ASP A 547 -5.92 -39.94 1.33
C ASP A 547 -6.83 -39.05 2.19
N VAL A 548 -6.67 -39.14 3.52
CA VAL A 548 -7.35 -38.28 4.48
C VAL A 548 -6.81 -36.84 4.40
N ALA A 549 -5.50 -36.65 4.19
CA ALA A 549 -4.92 -35.33 3.97
C ALA A 549 -5.38 -34.70 2.64
N LEU A 550 -5.56 -35.50 1.57
CA LEU A 550 -6.13 -35.01 0.31
C LEU A 550 -7.62 -34.65 0.47
N SER A 551 -8.41 -35.52 1.12
CA SER A 551 -9.83 -35.30 1.37
C SER A 551 -10.09 -34.07 2.24
N ILE A 552 -9.39 -33.93 3.36
CA ILE A 552 -9.49 -32.74 4.22
C ILE A 552 -8.90 -31.50 3.55
N GLY A 553 -7.83 -31.63 2.75
CA GLY A 553 -7.29 -30.52 1.96
C GLY A 553 -8.31 -29.95 0.95
N THR A 554 -9.00 -30.84 0.24
CA THR A 554 -10.08 -30.46 -0.69
C THR A 554 -11.25 -29.80 0.05
N LYS A 555 -11.69 -30.34 1.19
CA LYS A 555 -12.74 -29.70 2.00
C LYS A 555 -12.31 -28.35 2.59
N LEU A 556 -11.06 -28.21 3.06
CA LEU A 556 -10.53 -26.94 3.55
C LEU A 556 -10.55 -25.88 2.45
N ARG A 557 -10.17 -26.24 1.21
CA ARG A 557 -10.33 -25.37 0.04
C ARG A 557 -11.80 -25.03 -0.24
N GLN A 558 -12.69 -26.01 -0.19
CA GLN A 558 -14.14 -25.79 -0.39
C GLN A 558 -14.70 -24.80 0.65
N VAL A 559 -14.42 -24.98 1.95
CA VAL A 559 -14.90 -24.06 3.00
C VAL A 559 -14.21 -22.69 2.91
N ALA A 560 -12.90 -22.61 2.66
CA ALA A 560 -12.23 -21.33 2.46
C ALA A 560 -12.84 -20.56 1.28
N SER A 561 -13.09 -21.23 0.15
CA SER A 561 -13.72 -20.59 -1.01
C SER A 561 -15.12 -20.01 -0.70
N GLN A 562 -15.83 -20.50 0.33
CA GLN A 562 -17.13 -19.95 0.75
C GLN A 562 -17.04 -18.54 1.36
N GLY A 563 -15.90 -18.10 1.91
CA GLY A 563 -15.75 -16.77 2.51
C GLY A 563 -14.54 -15.96 2.04
N TYR A 564 -13.46 -16.64 1.65
CA TYR A 564 -12.13 -16.06 1.51
C TYR A 564 -11.28 -16.83 0.48
N GLY A 565 -11.29 -16.38 -0.77
CA GLY A 565 -10.76 -17.14 -1.91
C GLY A 565 -9.23 -17.23 -1.98
N ILE A 566 -8.50 -16.17 -1.62
CA ILE A 566 -7.05 -16.02 -1.84
C ILE A 566 -6.17 -17.03 -1.08
N LEU A 567 -6.61 -17.54 0.08
CA LEU A 567 -5.83 -18.53 0.84
C LEU A 567 -5.71 -19.89 0.14
N ALA A 568 -6.63 -20.25 -0.75
CA ALA A 568 -6.56 -21.52 -1.47
C ALA A 568 -5.30 -21.62 -2.33
N LEU A 569 -4.94 -20.55 -3.05
CA LEU A 569 -3.69 -20.44 -3.79
C LEU A 569 -2.48 -20.32 -2.85
N GLN A 570 -2.53 -19.45 -1.84
CA GLN A 570 -1.40 -19.21 -0.92
C GLN A 570 -1.02 -20.43 -0.06
N ALA A 571 -1.98 -21.31 0.28
CA ALA A 571 -1.74 -22.58 0.98
C ALA A 571 -1.23 -23.71 0.05
N ALA A 572 -1.42 -23.55 -1.26
CA ALA A 572 -0.87 -24.43 -2.27
C ALA A 572 0.58 -24.04 -2.64
N THR A 573 0.91 -22.74 -2.72
CA THR A 573 2.26 -22.25 -3.02
C THR A 573 3.18 -22.25 -1.79
N SER A 574 2.68 -21.84 -0.63
CA SER A 574 3.52 -21.55 0.54
C SER A 574 3.31 -22.49 1.73
N GLY A 575 4.42 -22.86 2.38
CA GLY A 575 4.41 -23.60 3.64
C GLY A 575 3.93 -22.80 4.87
N ALA A 576 3.65 -21.50 4.70
CA ALA A 576 3.03 -20.63 5.71
C ALA A 576 1.49 -20.68 5.57
N GLY A 577 0.98 -20.41 4.37
CA GLY A 577 -0.44 -20.31 4.05
C GLY A 577 -1.29 -21.53 4.40
N ILE A 578 -0.71 -22.74 4.49
CA ILE A 578 -1.45 -23.91 4.98
C ILE A 578 -1.86 -23.79 6.44
N ASN A 579 -1.05 -23.14 7.28
CA ASN A 579 -1.33 -22.96 8.69
C ASN A 579 -2.40 -21.85 8.88
N GLU A 580 -2.33 -20.80 8.07
CA GLU A 580 -3.34 -19.74 7.97
C GLU A 580 -4.68 -20.31 7.47
N LEU A 581 -4.70 -21.06 6.37
CA LEU A 581 -5.89 -21.75 5.84
C LEU A 581 -6.57 -22.65 6.88
N VAL A 582 -5.80 -23.50 7.55
CA VAL A 582 -6.32 -24.37 8.62
C VAL A 582 -6.87 -23.54 9.78
N GLY A 583 -6.11 -22.52 10.21
CA GLY A 583 -6.51 -21.64 11.30
C GLY A 583 -7.81 -20.88 11.01
N HIS A 584 -7.96 -20.32 9.82
CA HIS A 584 -9.14 -19.54 9.42
C HIS A 584 -10.39 -20.43 9.38
N VAL A 585 -10.32 -21.61 8.75
CA VAL A 585 -11.47 -22.53 8.69
C VAL A 585 -11.87 -23.03 10.09
N VAL A 586 -10.90 -23.31 10.97
CA VAL A 586 -11.19 -23.69 12.37
C VAL A 586 -11.75 -22.51 13.17
N ALA A 587 -11.22 -21.28 12.99
CA ALA A 587 -11.76 -20.07 13.61
C ALA A 587 -13.23 -19.83 13.20
N PHE A 588 -13.55 -19.94 11.92
CA PHE A 588 -14.91 -19.83 11.39
C PHE A 588 -15.87 -20.87 11.99
N SER A 589 -15.41 -22.09 12.23
CA SER A 589 -16.21 -23.13 12.88
C SER A 589 -16.43 -22.87 14.37
N LEU A 590 -15.41 -22.38 15.09
CA LEU A 590 -15.53 -22.03 16.51
C LEU A 590 -16.48 -20.84 16.74
N LEU A 591 -16.49 -19.88 15.82
CA LEU A 591 -17.48 -18.80 15.74
C LEU A 591 -18.92 -19.32 15.53
N ALA A 592 -19.08 -20.48 14.89
CA ALA A 592 -20.38 -21.10 14.62
C ALA A 592 -20.89 -22.01 15.74
N THR A 593 -19.97 -22.68 16.45
CA THR A 593 -20.29 -23.86 17.28
C THR A 593 -20.00 -23.69 18.77
N THR A 594 -19.32 -22.64 19.21
CA THR A 594 -18.91 -22.50 20.61
C THR A 594 -19.54 -21.30 21.31
N THR A 595 -19.96 -21.53 22.56
CA THR A 595 -20.29 -20.49 23.55
C THR A 595 -19.01 -19.79 24.00
N THR A 596 -18.42 -19.03 23.09
CA THR A 596 -17.23 -18.19 23.32
C THR A 596 -17.66 -16.89 24.02
N PRO A 597 -16.84 -16.30 24.90
CA PRO A 597 -17.17 -15.09 25.66
C PRO A 597 -17.05 -13.82 24.80
N TRP A 598 -17.65 -13.83 23.61
CA TRP A 598 -17.86 -12.64 22.81
C TRP A 598 -18.83 -11.70 23.57
N PRO A 599 -18.72 -10.37 23.39
CA PRO A 599 -19.80 -9.46 23.78
C PRO A 599 -21.04 -9.60 22.85
N LEU A 600 -20.79 -10.03 21.60
CA LEU A 600 -21.76 -10.18 20.51
C LEU A 600 -23.09 -10.83 20.96
N PRO A 601 -24.26 -10.22 20.70
CA PRO A 601 -25.57 -10.80 21.03
C PRO A 601 -25.89 -12.09 20.24
N PRO A 602 -26.70 -13.01 20.80
CA PRO A 602 -27.03 -14.29 20.17
C PRO A 602 -28.09 -14.17 19.06
N GLY A 603 -27.99 -15.05 18.05
CA GLY A 603 -28.87 -15.10 16.88
C GLY A 603 -28.47 -14.17 15.72
N CYS A 604 -27.51 -13.27 15.94
CA CYS A 604 -27.00 -12.34 14.93
C CYS A 604 -26.30 -13.09 13.79
N ARG A 605 -26.46 -12.63 12.55
CA ARG A 605 -25.75 -13.23 11.40
C ARG A 605 -24.32 -12.71 11.37
N VAL A 606 -23.35 -13.60 11.22
CA VAL A 606 -21.93 -13.19 11.18
C VAL A 606 -21.41 -13.22 9.74
N LEU A 607 -20.96 -12.08 9.26
CA LEU A 607 -20.17 -11.92 8.05
C LEU A 607 -18.68 -11.92 8.44
N LEU A 608 -17.83 -12.46 7.56
CA LEU A 608 -16.41 -12.70 7.83
C LEU A 608 -15.57 -12.04 6.73
N VAL A 609 -15.03 -10.87 7.05
CA VAL A 609 -14.12 -10.12 6.18
C VAL A 609 -12.69 -10.54 6.49
N SER A 610 -11.86 -10.79 5.47
CA SER A 610 -10.40 -10.90 5.67
C SER A 610 -9.73 -9.57 5.41
N LEU A 611 -8.80 -9.19 6.29
CA LEU A 611 -8.07 -7.92 6.18
C LEU A 611 -6.82 -8.01 5.30
N ASP A 612 -6.47 -9.20 4.79
CA ASP A 612 -5.41 -9.37 3.78
C ASP A 612 -5.77 -8.78 2.42
N GLU A 613 -7.02 -8.91 1.99
CA GLU A 613 -7.51 -8.27 0.75
C GLU A 613 -7.45 -6.74 0.87
N TYR A 614 -7.61 -6.24 2.10
CA TYR A 614 -7.60 -4.83 2.46
C TYR A 614 -6.28 -4.39 3.12
N ARG A 615 -5.15 -5.01 2.75
CA ARG A 615 -3.78 -4.63 3.18
C ARG A 615 -3.54 -3.12 3.13
N HIS A 616 -4.05 -2.45 2.09
CA HIS A 616 -3.90 -1.03 1.83
C HIS A 616 -4.68 -0.11 2.81
N TRP A 617 -5.51 -0.65 3.72
CA TRP A 617 -6.13 0.14 4.80
C TRP A 617 -5.21 0.35 6.01
N PHE A 618 -4.13 -0.43 6.15
CA PHE A 618 -3.32 -0.49 7.36
C PHE A 618 -1.85 -0.12 7.09
N PRO A 619 -1.26 0.87 7.80
CA PRO A 619 0.13 1.28 7.61
C PRO A 619 1.17 0.34 8.26
N GLY A 620 0.73 -0.69 9.00
CA GLY A 620 1.58 -1.55 9.81
C GLY A 620 1.08 -2.99 9.85
N LYS A 621 1.22 -3.66 11.02
CA LYS A 621 0.58 -4.97 11.21
C LYS A 621 -0.93 -4.79 11.34
N ARG A 622 -1.66 -5.86 11.03
CA ARG A 622 -3.12 -5.97 11.16
C ARG A 622 -3.47 -7.36 11.69
N ALA A 623 -4.73 -7.54 12.08
CA ALA A 623 -5.34 -8.82 12.35
C ALA A 623 -5.66 -9.53 11.02
N ASP A 624 -5.69 -10.86 10.98
CA ASP A 624 -6.01 -11.58 9.75
C ASP A 624 -7.48 -11.38 9.28
N LEU A 625 -8.41 -11.24 10.23
CA LEU A 625 -9.85 -11.30 10.02
C LEU A 625 -10.62 -10.20 10.79
N LEU A 626 -11.84 -9.92 10.32
CA LEU A 626 -12.82 -9.05 10.96
C LEU A 626 -14.20 -9.73 10.92
N ALA A 627 -14.72 -10.12 12.08
CA ALA A 627 -16.07 -10.66 12.22
C ALA A 627 -17.08 -9.53 12.44
N ILE A 628 -18.18 -9.58 11.70
CA ILE A 628 -19.22 -8.54 11.66
C ILE A 628 -20.56 -9.22 11.93
N ALA A 629 -21.08 -9.09 13.16
CA ALA A 629 -22.36 -9.66 13.58
C ALA A 629 -23.48 -8.63 13.41
N LEU A 630 -24.45 -8.92 12.54
CA LEU A 630 -25.61 -8.07 12.28
C LEU A 630 -26.70 -8.34 13.33
N ASP A 631 -26.99 -7.36 14.20
CA ASP A 631 -28.13 -7.39 15.13
C ASP A 631 -29.30 -6.58 14.54
N ALA A 632 -30.25 -7.32 13.97
CA ALA A 632 -31.48 -6.79 13.40
C ALA A 632 -32.53 -6.33 14.44
N LYS A 633 -32.28 -6.51 15.76
CA LYS A 633 -33.20 -6.07 16.83
C LYS A 633 -32.87 -4.66 17.32
N ASP A 634 -31.58 -4.42 17.59
CA ASP A 634 -31.06 -3.14 18.09
C ASP A 634 -30.49 -2.28 16.92
N GLU A 635 -30.99 -2.52 15.69
CA GLU A 635 -30.55 -1.95 14.40
C GLU A 635 -29.05 -1.66 14.32
N GLY A 636 -28.22 -2.68 14.57
CA GLY A 636 -26.80 -2.49 14.83
C GLY A 636 -25.89 -3.59 14.35
N VAL A 637 -24.60 -3.34 14.49
CA VAL A 637 -23.54 -4.22 14.03
C VAL A 637 -22.52 -4.34 15.15
N HIS A 638 -22.15 -5.55 15.54
CA HIS A 638 -21.14 -5.79 16.56
C HIS A 638 -19.92 -6.41 15.90
N VAL A 639 -18.75 -5.80 16.11
CA VAL A 639 -17.55 -6.06 15.31
C VAL A 639 -16.43 -6.62 16.19
N ALA A 640 -15.64 -7.54 15.67
CA ALA A 640 -14.42 -7.97 16.35
C ALA A 640 -13.26 -8.23 15.38
N THR A 641 -12.08 -7.74 15.73
CA THR A 641 -10.82 -8.11 15.05
C THR A 641 -10.42 -9.51 15.49
N ILE A 642 -10.01 -10.36 14.54
CA ILE A 642 -9.64 -11.76 14.80
C ILE A 642 -8.27 -12.06 14.21
N GLU A 643 -7.39 -12.60 15.05
CA GLU A 643 -6.00 -12.90 14.72
C GLU A 643 -5.73 -14.40 14.96
N VAL A 644 -5.04 -15.05 14.03
CA VAL A 644 -5.02 -16.52 13.93
C VAL A 644 -3.57 -17.04 13.80
N LYS A 645 -3.02 -17.56 14.90
CA LYS A 645 -1.66 -18.10 14.93
C LYS A 645 -1.63 -19.63 15.01
N ALA A 646 -1.44 -20.28 13.86
CA ALA A 646 -1.17 -21.72 13.82
C ALA A 646 0.35 -22.03 13.95
N ARG A 647 0.69 -22.94 14.88
CA ARG A 647 2.07 -23.31 15.29
C ARG A 647 2.17 -24.81 15.65
N ARG A 648 3.39 -25.29 15.88
CA ARG A 648 3.68 -26.72 16.16
C ARG A 648 3.97 -27.07 17.63
N SER A 649 4.39 -26.11 18.47
CA SER A 649 4.86 -26.38 19.83
C SER A 649 4.86 -25.20 20.81
N ASP A 650 5.05 -23.95 20.34
CA ASP A 650 5.45 -22.86 21.24
C ASP A 650 4.31 -21.83 21.44
N GLU A 651 3.82 -21.67 22.67
CA GLU A 651 2.61 -20.90 22.97
C GLU A 651 2.84 -19.43 23.37
N ASN A 652 3.78 -19.18 24.28
CA ASN A 652 3.88 -17.89 24.98
C ASN A 652 4.20 -16.71 24.04
N ASP A 653 5.05 -16.93 23.04
CA ASP A 653 5.40 -15.91 22.04
C ASP A 653 4.27 -15.68 21.02
N ALA A 654 3.56 -16.75 20.62
CA ALA A 654 2.44 -16.67 19.68
C ALA A 654 1.27 -15.85 20.23
N ALA A 655 0.94 -16.01 21.51
CA ALA A 655 -0.10 -15.21 22.18
C ALA A 655 0.27 -13.72 22.30
N ALA A 656 1.54 -13.42 22.59
CA ALA A 656 2.02 -12.04 22.67
C ALA A 656 2.00 -11.34 21.29
N GLY A 657 2.48 -12.01 20.24
CA GLY A 657 2.44 -11.51 18.87
C GLY A 657 1.01 -11.30 18.35
N ALA A 658 0.06 -12.18 18.72
CA ALA A 658 -1.34 -12.01 18.38
C ALA A 658 -1.96 -10.78 19.07
N LEU A 659 -1.66 -10.56 20.35
CA LEU A 659 -2.14 -9.40 21.11
C LEU A 659 -1.63 -8.07 20.54
N ASP A 660 -0.37 -8.02 20.10
CA ASP A 660 0.22 -6.87 19.41
C ASP A 660 -0.53 -6.54 18.10
N GLN A 661 -0.75 -7.54 17.24
CA GLN A 661 -1.52 -7.37 15.99
C GLN A 661 -2.96 -6.91 16.24
N LEU A 662 -3.65 -7.48 17.24
CA LEU A 662 -4.99 -7.05 17.62
C LEU A 662 -5.01 -5.61 18.09
N ASN A 663 -4.08 -5.21 18.97
CA ASN A 663 -3.99 -3.84 19.49
C ASN A 663 -3.71 -2.81 18.36
N GLN A 664 -2.80 -3.11 17.43
CA GLN A 664 -2.53 -2.24 16.28
C GLN A 664 -3.78 -2.09 15.38
N THR A 665 -4.51 -3.18 15.14
CA THR A 665 -5.75 -3.16 14.33
C THR A 665 -6.86 -2.39 15.02
N LEU A 666 -7.02 -2.56 16.33
CA LEU A 666 -7.98 -1.82 17.14
C LEU A 666 -7.67 -0.31 17.09
N ALA A 667 -6.42 0.08 17.31
CA ALA A 667 -5.99 1.48 17.27
C ALA A 667 -6.27 2.14 15.90
N VAL A 668 -5.99 1.45 14.79
CA VAL A 668 -6.28 1.96 13.43
C VAL A 668 -7.79 2.01 13.14
N THR A 669 -8.57 1.04 13.64
CA THR A 669 -10.04 1.01 13.47
C THR A 669 -10.80 1.86 14.48
N LYS A 670 -10.12 2.68 15.32
CA LYS A 670 -10.74 3.59 16.30
C LYS A 670 -11.87 4.43 15.70
N TRP A 671 -11.70 4.88 14.46
CA TRP A 671 -12.64 5.73 13.75
C TRP A 671 -13.95 5.04 13.33
N ALA A 672 -14.00 3.70 13.26
CA ALA A 672 -15.25 2.96 13.08
C ALA A 672 -15.93 2.61 14.41
N ALA A 673 -15.14 2.43 15.48
CA ALA A 673 -15.62 2.08 16.82
C ALA A 673 -16.09 3.30 17.65
N TYR A 674 -15.46 4.46 17.42
CA TYR A 674 -15.72 5.76 18.07
C TYR A 674 -15.79 6.90 17.04
N PRO A 675 -16.63 6.78 15.98
CA PRO A 675 -16.76 7.79 14.93
C PRO A 675 -17.30 9.12 15.44
N GLU A 676 -16.76 10.21 14.89
CA GLU A 676 -17.12 11.58 15.23
C GLU A 676 -18.03 12.20 14.16
N ALA A 677 -18.94 13.09 14.58
CA ALA A 677 -19.88 13.75 13.67
C ALA A 677 -19.14 14.62 12.63
N GLY A 678 -19.27 14.25 11.35
CA GLY A 678 -18.62 14.95 10.24
C GLY A 678 -17.12 14.70 10.07
N SER A 679 -16.51 13.80 10.85
CA SER A 679 -15.11 13.41 10.69
C SER A 679 -14.92 12.53 9.44
N ILE A 680 -14.02 12.93 8.55
CA ILE A 680 -13.78 12.20 7.30
C ILE A 680 -13.09 10.84 7.54
N HIS A 681 -12.20 10.76 8.53
CA HIS A 681 -11.62 9.50 9.00
C HIS A 681 -12.74 8.52 9.40
N SER A 682 -13.75 9.02 10.10
CA SER A 682 -14.90 8.23 10.56
C SER A 682 -15.76 7.73 9.38
N ARG A 683 -16.09 8.60 8.41
CA ARG A 683 -16.86 8.22 7.22
C ARG A 683 -16.14 7.19 6.35
N LEU A 684 -14.85 7.41 6.08
CA LEU A 684 -14.01 6.46 5.34
C LEU A 684 -13.98 5.07 6.00
N TRP A 685 -13.77 5.01 7.32
CA TRP A 685 -13.69 3.73 8.05
C TRP A 685 -15.02 3.01 8.20
N LEU A 686 -16.14 3.73 8.42
CA LEU A 686 -17.47 3.14 8.44
C LEU A 686 -17.84 2.56 7.07
N ASN A 687 -17.59 3.29 5.98
CA ASN A 687 -17.92 2.76 4.65
C ASN A 687 -17.02 1.61 4.20
N ARG A 688 -15.71 1.67 4.45
CA ARG A 688 -14.77 0.56 4.16
C ARG A 688 -15.29 -0.78 4.72
N ILE A 689 -15.73 -0.77 5.97
CA ILE A 689 -16.23 -1.97 6.66
C ILE A 689 -17.62 -2.38 6.13
N ALA A 690 -18.50 -1.42 5.79
CA ALA A 690 -19.81 -1.70 5.20
C ALA A 690 -19.69 -2.32 3.79
N GLU A 691 -18.86 -1.76 2.90
CA GLU A 691 -18.59 -2.29 1.56
C GLU A 691 -17.99 -3.70 1.61
N ALA A 692 -17.01 -3.94 2.49
CA ALA A 692 -16.46 -5.28 2.67
C ALA A 692 -17.51 -6.28 3.18
N ALA A 693 -18.44 -5.86 4.04
CA ALA A 693 -19.58 -6.67 4.46
C ALA A 693 -20.57 -6.94 3.31
N TYR A 694 -20.90 -5.95 2.48
CA TYR A 694 -21.74 -6.14 1.28
C TYR A 694 -21.08 -7.07 0.25
N ALA A 695 -19.77 -6.93 0.01
CA ALA A 695 -19.02 -7.82 -0.87
C ALA A 695 -19.02 -9.27 -0.37
N VAL A 696 -18.77 -9.50 0.92
CA VAL A 696 -18.87 -10.83 1.54
C VAL A 696 -20.30 -11.36 1.48
N ALA A 697 -21.32 -10.55 1.75
CA ALA A 697 -22.73 -10.97 1.67
C ALA A 697 -23.11 -11.47 0.27
N ARG A 698 -22.78 -10.65 -0.74
CA ARG A 698 -23.02 -10.87 -2.18
C ARG A 698 -22.32 -12.14 -2.70
N GLU A 699 -21.05 -12.33 -2.36
CA GLU A 699 -20.21 -13.41 -2.91
C GLU A 699 -20.37 -14.74 -2.16
N SER A 700 -20.54 -14.69 -0.83
CA SER A 700 -20.75 -15.87 0.01
C SER A 700 -22.20 -16.36 0.01
N ARG A 701 -23.07 -15.80 -0.84
CA ARG A 701 -24.50 -16.18 -0.98
C ARG A 701 -25.29 -16.02 0.34
N PHE A 702 -24.99 -15.00 1.13
CA PHE A 702 -25.79 -14.67 2.31
C PHE A 702 -27.11 -14.03 1.87
N LYS A 703 -28.24 -14.67 2.18
CA LYS A 703 -29.58 -14.09 2.06
C LYS A 703 -29.85 -13.10 3.19
N LEU A 704 -29.24 -11.93 3.16
CA LEU A 704 -29.55 -10.85 4.11
C LEU A 704 -31.03 -10.48 3.98
N ASP A 705 -31.73 -10.36 5.11
CA ASP A 705 -33.08 -9.80 5.11
C ASP A 705 -33.07 -8.27 5.24
N LEU A 706 -34.26 -7.66 5.23
CA LEU A 706 -34.39 -6.20 5.23
C LEU A 706 -33.82 -5.57 6.50
N ASP A 707 -33.91 -6.26 7.63
CA ASP A 707 -33.56 -5.73 8.94
C ASP A 707 -32.06 -5.95 9.22
N GLU A 708 -31.49 -7.05 8.73
CA GLU A 708 -30.04 -7.25 8.62
C GLU A 708 -29.37 -6.25 7.66
N LEU A 709 -30.03 -5.85 6.55
CA LEU A 709 -29.54 -4.80 5.65
C LEU A 709 -29.66 -3.40 6.29
N ARG A 710 -30.77 -3.12 6.99
CA ARG A 710 -30.96 -1.87 7.75
C ARG A 710 -29.88 -1.70 8.82
N ALA A 711 -29.57 -2.75 9.57
CA ALA A 711 -28.51 -2.74 10.56
C ALA A 711 -27.14 -2.35 9.96
N LEU A 712 -26.82 -2.84 8.77
CA LEU A 712 -25.57 -2.52 8.08
C LEU A 712 -25.52 -1.08 7.54
N GLU A 713 -26.64 -0.56 7.00
CA GLU A 713 -26.75 0.87 6.65
C GLU A 713 -26.74 1.78 7.89
N ALA A 714 -27.38 1.37 8.99
CA ALA A 714 -27.35 2.09 10.24
C ALA A 714 -25.92 2.16 10.79
N PHE A 715 -25.12 1.11 10.65
CA PHE A 715 -23.68 1.14 10.92
C PHE A 715 -22.94 2.12 9.99
N ARG A 716 -23.12 2.01 8.65
CA ARG A 716 -22.47 2.88 7.64
C ARG A 716 -22.73 4.36 7.89
N LEU A 717 -23.99 4.72 8.16
CA LEU A 717 -24.45 6.08 8.47
C LEU A 717 -24.09 6.55 9.89
N GLY A 718 -23.57 5.67 10.74
CA GLY A 718 -23.21 5.99 12.12
C GLY A 718 -24.41 6.21 13.06
N ARG A 719 -25.52 5.50 12.83
CA ARG A 719 -26.77 5.60 13.60
C ARG A 719 -27.10 4.31 14.37
N GLY A 720 -26.60 3.15 13.94
CA GLY A 720 -26.88 1.84 14.53
C GLY A 720 -26.09 1.54 15.79
N SER A 721 -26.56 0.55 16.58
CA SER A 721 -25.86 0.10 17.78
C SER A 721 -24.55 -0.63 17.47
N LEU A 722 -23.61 -0.62 18.43
CA LEU A 722 -22.23 -1.06 18.19
C LEU A 722 -21.56 -1.57 19.48
N GLU A 723 -20.94 -2.75 19.41
CA GLU A 723 -19.94 -3.24 20.37
C GLU A 723 -18.68 -3.63 19.59
N TRP A 724 -17.49 -3.50 20.20
CA TRP A 724 -16.19 -3.77 19.58
C TRP A 724 -15.35 -4.69 20.46
N ALA A 725 -14.57 -5.59 19.86
CA ALA A 725 -13.71 -6.56 20.56
C ALA A 725 -12.47 -6.95 19.73
N GLY A 726 -11.50 -7.63 20.38
CA GLY A 726 -10.44 -8.36 19.70
C GLY A 726 -10.39 -9.82 20.16
N VAL A 727 -10.05 -10.77 19.29
CA VAL A 727 -9.89 -12.19 19.64
C VAL A 727 -8.67 -12.81 18.95
N GLY A 728 -7.76 -13.37 19.75
CA GLY A 728 -6.60 -14.10 19.27
C GLY A 728 -6.80 -15.61 19.43
N LEU A 729 -6.66 -16.36 18.34
CA LEU A 729 -6.82 -17.82 18.30
C LEU A 729 -5.49 -18.46 17.94
N VAL A 730 -4.88 -19.14 18.92
CA VAL A 730 -3.62 -19.88 18.75
C VAL A 730 -3.95 -21.36 18.59
N PHE A 731 -3.53 -21.95 17.47
CA PHE A 731 -3.81 -23.34 17.12
C PHE A 731 -2.53 -24.18 17.03
N GLY A 732 -2.58 -25.42 17.50
CA GLY A 732 -1.50 -26.37 17.22
C GLY A 732 -1.76 -27.78 17.72
N PRO A 733 -1.08 -28.81 17.15
CA PRO A 733 -1.29 -30.21 17.51
C PRO A 733 -0.70 -30.61 18.88
N LYS A 734 0.03 -29.70 19.52
CA LYS A 734 0.66 -29.87 20.85
C LYS A 734 0.39 -28.70 21.81
N VAL A 735 -0.54 -27.82 21.44
CA VAL A 735 -0.85 -26.61 22.19
C VAL A 735 -1.83 -26.93 23.32
N GLU A 736 -1.52 -26.52 24.54
CA GLU A 736 -2.39 -26.64 25.72
C GLU A 736 -3.58 -25.67 25.61
N SER A 737 -4.63 -25.94 26.40
CA SER A 737 -5.86 -25.15 26.36
C SER A 737 -5.77 -23.92 27.27
N LEU A 738 -5.64 -22.74 26.67
CA LEU A 738 -5.56 -21.46 27.37
C LEU A 738 -6.78 -20.58 27.05
N ASN A 739 -7.25 -19.80 28.03
CA ASN A 739 -8.25 -18.76 27.83
C ASN A 739 -7.93 -17.58 28.76
N ARG A 740 -7.58 -16.41 28.19
CA ARG A 740 -7.23 -15.19 28.92
C ARG A 740 -7.97 -13.98 28.34
N THR A 741 -8.41 -13.08 29.19
CA THR A 741 -9.02 -11.79 28.78
C THR A 741 -8.11 -10.65 29.16
N TYR A 742 -7.80 -9.80 28.19
CA TYR A 742 -7.03 -8.57 28.29
C TYR A 742 -7.96 -7.37 28.09
N ARG A 743 -7.45 -6.18 28.44
CA ARG A 743 -8.13 -4.89 28.31
C ARG A 743 -7.26 -3.99 27.44
N ALA A 744 -7.76 -3.61 26.27
CA ALA A 744 -7.10 -2.69 25.35
C ALA A 744 -7.74 -1.30 25.46
N ASN A 745 -6.93 -0.26 25.64
CA ASN A 745 -7.43 1.12 25.60
C ASN A 745 -7.69 1.51 24.14
N LEU A 746 -8.88 2.01 23.84
CA LEU A 746 -9.25 2.49 22.51
C LEU A 746 -9.96 3.83 22.63
N ALA A 747 -9.32 4.89 22.12
CA ALA A 747 -9.68 6.28 22.40
C ALA A 747 -9.86 6.51 23.93
N ASN A 748 -11.08 6.83 24.36
CA ASN A 748 -11.42 7.15 25.76
C ASN A 748 -12.10 5.99 26.52
N ASP A 749 -11.93 4.74 26.07
CA ASP A 749 -12.64 3.57 26.61
C ASP A 749 -11.79 2.28 26.57
N ILE A 750 -12.31 1.20 27.15
CA ILE A 750 -11.63 -0.09 27.26
C ILE A 750 -12.41 -1.19 26.51
N VAL A 751 -11.74 -1.77 25.52
CA VAL A 751 -12.21 -2.89 24.68
C VAL A 751 -11.69 -4.23 25.24
N PRO A 752 -12.54 -5.27 25.34
CA PRO A 752 -12.08 -6.60 25.73
C PRO A 752 -11.31 -7.28 24.59
N VAL A 753 -10.17 -7.91 24.92
CA VAL A 753 -9.40 -8.74 23.99
C VAL A 753 -9.23 -10.15 24.55
N VAL A 754 -9.78 -11.17 23.90
CA VAL A 754 -9.76 -12.56 24.38
C VAL A 754 -8.71 -13.37 23.62
N LEU A 755 -7.73 -13.94 24.31
CA LEU A 755 -6.77 -14.89 23.73
C LEU A 755 -7.15 -16.32 24.12
N ARG A 756 -7.23 -17.22 23.14
CA ARG A 756 -7.45 -18.65 23.33
C ARG A 756 -6.39 -19.48 22.62
N SER A 757 -5.82 -20.44 23.35
CA SER A 757 -5.00 -21.53 22.79
C SER A 757 -5.86 -22.78 22.68
N ILE A 758 -5.86 -23.43 21.50
CA ILE A 758 -6.81 -24.50 21.16
C ILE A 758 -6.05 -25.68 20.50
N PRO A 759 -6.12 -26.89 21.08
CA PRO A 759 -5.54 -28.10 20.48
C PRO A 759 -6.16 -28.43 19.11
N LEU A 760 -5.34 -28.58 18.08
CA LEU A 760 -5.80 -28.86 16.72
C LEU A 760 -6.03 -30.37 16.51
N THR A 761 -7.22 -30.86 16.86
CA THR A 761 -7.59 -32.29 16.73
C THR A 761 -8.16 -32.64 15.36
N ARG A 762 -8.16 -33.94 15.02
CA ARG A 762 -8.76 -34.48 13.78
C ARG A 762 -10.27 -34.25 13.75
N GLU A 763 -10.90 -34.30 14.92
CA GLU A 763 -12.32 -34.12 15.15
C GLU A 763 -12.73 -32.66 14.94
N LEU A 764 -11.92 -31.72 15.47
CA LEU A 764 -12.08 -30.28 15.25
C LEU A 764 -11.94 -29.91 13.77
N LEU A 765 -10.95 -30.48 13.07
CA LEU A 765 -10.77 -30.28 11.62
C LEU A 765 -11.96 -30.82 10.81
N ARG A 766 -12.56 -31.94 11.21
CA ARG A 766 -13.77 -32.49 10.57
C ARG A 766 -14.99 -31.60 10.80
N ALA A 767 -15.26 -31.24 12.06
CA ALA A 767 -16.34 -30.30 12.39
C ALA A 767 -16.20 -28.96 11.65
N ALA A 768 -14.98 -28.45 11.52
CA ALA A 768 -14.69 -27.22 10.80
C ALA A 768 -14.87 -27.34 9.29
N THR A 769 -14.47 -28.46 8.69
CA THR A 769 -14.68 -28.71 7.26
C THR A 769 -16.11 -29.08 6.88
N ASP A 770 -16.95 -29.44 7.85
CA ASP A 770 -18.39 -29.67 7.66
C ASP A 770 -19.26 -28.43 8.05
N THR A 771 -18.65 -27.34 8.50
CA THR A 771 -19.34 -26.08 8.83
C THR A 771 -19.71 -25.30 7.55
N ASN A 772 -20.98 -24.88 7.42
CA ASN A 772 -21.45 -24.06 6.30
C ASN A 772 -21.47 -22.57 6.68
N LEU A 773 -20.54 -21.78 6.12
CA LEU A 773 -20.36 -20.37 6.47
C LEU A 773 -21.58 -19.49 6.13
N THR A 774 -22.34 -19.85 5.08
CA THR A 774 -23.49 -19.06 4.58
C THR A 774 -24.67 -19.02 5.57
N LYS A 775 -24.64 -19.89 6.59
CA LYS A 775 -25.67 -20.02 7.64
C LYS A 775 -25.16 -19.59 9.02
N LEU A 776 -23.99 -18.96 9.10
CA LEU A 776 -23.32 -18.60 10.34
C LEU A 776 -24.13 -17.59 11.16
N ARG A 777 -24.48 -17.97 12.40
CA ARG A 777 -25.10 -17.11 13.42
C ARG A 777 -24.42 -17.29 14.77
N THR A 778 -24.42 -16.24 15.59
CA THR A 778 -23.95 -16.30 16.98
C THR A 778 -24.86 -17.18 17.83
N VAL A 779 -24.27 -17.92 18.77
CA VAL A 779 -24.98 -18.81 19.71
C VAL A 779 -25.10 -18.19 21.10
N GLU A 780 -26.14 -18.56 21.83
CA GLU A 780 -26.35 -18.13 23.23
C GLU A 780 -25.37 -18.84 24.16
N SER A 781 -24.88 -18.15 25.20
CA SER A 781 -23.76 -18.57 26.05
C SER A 781 -24.13 -18.50 27.53
N ASP A 782 -23.96 -19.61 28.24
CA ASP A 782 -24.13 -19.69 29.71
C ASP A 782 -23.09 -18.84 30.47
N ALA A 783 -21.95 -18.53 29.84
CA ALA A 783 -20.94 -17.65 30.43
C ALA A 783 -21.37 -16.18 30.31
N PRO A 784 -21.25 -15.37 31.40
CA PRO A 784 -21.66 -13.97 31.39
C PRO A 784 -20.84 -13.17 30.37
N ARG A 785 -21.52 -12.28 29.62
CA ARG A 785 -20.87 -11.39 28.64
C ARG A 785 -19.74 -10.59 29.28
N LEU A 786 -18.60 -10.49 28.60
CA LEU A 786 -17.49 -9.63 29.02
C LEU A 786 -17.91 -8.16 28.90
N GLN A 787 -18.29 -7.56 30.02
CA GLN A 787 -18.64 -6.14 30.07
C GLN A 787 -17.40 -5.28 29.77
N SER A 788 -17.48 -4.51 28.68
CA SER A 788 -16.70 -3.26 28.54
C SER A 788 -17.10 -2.30 29.67
N THR A 789 -16.21 -1.37 30.01
CA THR A 789 -16.44 -0.33 31.03
C THR A 789 -17.47 0.73 30.64
N ARG A 790 -18.00 0.68 29.42
CA ARG A 790 -18.73 1.78 28.79
C ARG A 790 -20.19 1.90 29.26
N THR A 791 -20.55 3.07 29.77
CA THR A 791 -21.95 3.46 30.10
C THR A 791 -22.73 4.06 28.92
N LYS A 792 -22.10 4.23 27.75
CA LYS A 792 -22.71 4.76 26.52
C LYS A 792 -22.58 3.78 25.36
N ARG A 793 -23.67 3.12 25.00
CA ARG A 793 -23.81 2.42 23.71
C ARG A 793 -24.17 3.43 22.60
N ARG A 794 -24.04 3.01 21.34
CA ARG A 794 -24.82 3.61 20.23
C ARG A 794 -26.19 2.92 20.11
N PRO A 795 -27.20 3.55 19.49
CA PRO A 795 -27.29 4.99 19.23
C PRO A 795 -27.20 5.81 20.53
N GLU A 796 -26.85 7.08 20.43
CA GLU A 796 -27.07 8.00 21.55
C GLU A 796 -28.59 8.17 21.74
N SER A 797 -29.08 7.96 22.96
CA SER A 797 -30.51 8.03 23.26
C SER A 797 -30.99 9.49 23.26
N GLN A 798 -31.45 9.97 22.11
CA GLN A 798 -32.29 11.17 22.02
C GLN A 798 -33.77 10.79 21.94
N PRO A 799 -34.58 11.04 22.99
CA PRO A 799 -36.01 11.20 22.84
C PRO A 799 -36.31 12.43 21.96
N SER A 800 -37.39 12.36 21.18
CA SER A 800 -37.88 13.46 20.33
C SER A 800 -38.19 14.73 21.14
N GLY A 801 -37.95 15.89 20.54
CA GLY A 801 -38.05 17.19 21.21
C GLY A 801 -39.48 17.69 21.52
N ALA A 802 -39.52 18.79 22.28
CA ALA A 802 -40.69 19.64 22.50
C ALA A 802 -40.30 21.12 22.37
N GLU A 803 -41.29 21.99 22.17
CA GLU A 803 -41.13 23.33 21.58
C GLU A 803 -40.42 24.39 22.44
N ALA A 804 -40.00 25.48 21.79
CA ALA A 804 -39.27 26.58 22.40
C ALA A 804 -40.15 27.64 23.10
N LYS A 805 -39.70 28.13 24.27
CA LYS A 805 -39.82 29.52 24.78
C LYS A 805 -39.23 29.68 26.18
N GLY A 806 -38.65 30.85 26.48
CA GLY A 806 -38.39 31.31 27.86
C GLY A 806 -37.03 31.96 28.07
N ASN A 807 -37.03 33.20 28.58
CA ASN A 807 -35.84 33.84 29.16
C ASN A 807 -35.68 33.41 30.64
N PRO A 808 -34.48 33.52 31.24
CA PRO A 808 -34.19 33.00 32.57
C PRO A 808 -34.70 33.88 33.72
N PRO A 809 -35.00 33.27 34.88
CA PRO A 809 -34.96 33.91 36.20
C PRO A 809 -33.85 33.33 37.11
N GLU A 810 -33.62 34.00 38.24
CA GLU A 810 -32.52 33.76 39.20
C GLU A 810 -32.89 32.78 40.33
N ASP A 811 -31.86 32.37 41.09
CA ASP A 811 -31.82 31.95 42.51
C ASP A 811 -33.02 31.25 43.18
N SER A 812 -32.76 30.07 43.78
CA SER A 812 -33.00 29.86 45.23
C SER A 812 -32.21 28.68 45.83
N GLU A 813 -32.00 28.75 47.15
CA GLU A 813 -31.41 27.74 48.04
C GLU A 813 -32.31 26.46 48.13
N THR A 814 -31.97 25.31 48.77
CA THR A 814 -31.39 25.11 50.11
C THR A 814 -30.87 23.68 50.35
N LYS A 815 -30.09 23.51 51.44
CA LYS A 815 -29.53 22.25 52.00
C LYS A 815 -30.59 21.32 52.63
N VAL A 816 -30.20 20.05 52.90
CA VAL A 816 -30.41 19.23 54.15
C VAL A 816 -29.93 17.77 53.85
N THR A 817 -29.05 17.00 54.53
CA THR A 817 -28.56 16.79 55.94
C THR A 817 -29.51 16.00 56.85
N THR A 818 -29.17 15.05 57.74
CA THR A 818 -28.01 14.19 58.12
C THR A 818 -28.63 13.11 59.06
N ASP A 819 -28.01 12.06 59.64
CA ASP A 819 -26.63 11.58 59.81
C ASP A 819 -26.65 10.03 59.95
N THR A 820 -25.50 9.34 60.03
CA THR A 820 -25.13 8.32 61.06
C THR A 820 -23.91 7.48 60.58
N ALA A 821 -22.74 7.46 61.23
CA ALA A 821 -22.37 7.16 62.63
C ALA A 821 -22.33 5.64 62.93
N ARG A 822 -21.37 5.04 63.67
CA ARG A 822 -20.12 5.41 64.39
C ARG A 822 -19.43 4.05 64.73
N GLU A 823 -18.17 3.85 65.15
CA GLU A 823 -16.90 4.57 65.38
C GLU A 823 -15.78 3.46 65.24
N ARG A 824 -14.48 3.45 65.59
CA ARG A 824 -13.40 4.18 66.33
C ARG A 824 -12.07 3.46 65.92
N GLN A 825 -10.81 3.81 66.17
CA GLN A 825 -9.96 4.92 66.71
C GLN A 825 -8.51 4.59 66.21
N ALA A 826 -7.38 5.31 66.41
CA ALA A 826 -7.05 6.53 67.16
C ALA A 826 -5.84 7.28 66.55
N THR A 827 -5.83 8.61 66.70
CA THR A 827 -4.67 9.55 66.87
C THR A 827 -3.39 9.39 66.04
N GLY A 828 -2.83 10.46 65.45
CA GLY A 828 -3.24 11.87 65.45
C GLY A 828 -2.12 12.84 65.00
N SER A 829 -2.48 14.12 64.81
CA SER A 829 -1.70 15.25 64.23
C SER A 829 -1.20 15.10 62.78
N GLY A 830 -1.17 16.15 61.95
CA GLY A 830 -1.77 17.48 62.09
C GLY A 830 -1.11 18.54 61.18
N GLY A 831 -1.91 19.41 60.55
CA GLY A 831 -1.44 20.54 59.72
C GLY A 831 -2.03 20.54 58.30
N GLU A 832 -2.45 21.72 57.82
CA GLU A 832 -3.18 21.91 56.57
C GLU A 832 -2.33 22.61 55.50
N SER A 833 -2.73 22.48 54.22
CA SER A 833 -2.41 23.48 53.19
C SER A 833 -3.43 23.41 52.03
N GLN A 834 -4.01 24.56 51.67
CA GLN A 834 -4.67 24.77 50.37
C GLN A 834 -3.86 25.75 49.51
N ARG A 835 -4.10 25.72 48.19
CA ARG A 835 -3.24 26.34 47.17
C ARG A 835 -3.69 27.75 46.75
N SER A 836 -2.73 28.67 46.71
CA SER A 836 -2.55 29.74 45.71
C SER A 836 -1.15 30.34 45.91
N ASP A 837 -0.34 30.72 44.92
CA ASP A 837 -0.55 30.76 43.46
C ASP A 837 0.79 30.52 42.70
N LYS A 838 0.87 30.89 41.41
CA LYS A 838 1.91 30.54 40.42
C LYS A 838 3.38 30.94 40.68
N ALA A 839 4.25 30.10 40.11
CA ALA A 839 5.56 30.38 39.47
C ALA A 839 6.79 30.78 40.31
N PHE A 840 7.81 29.89 40.32
CA PHE A 840 9.14 30.16 39.71
C PHE A 840 9.92 28.84 39.47
N GLU A 841 11.11 28.92 38.87
CA GLU A 841 12.01 27.82 38.49
C GLU A 841 12.79 27.22 39.68
N ARG A 842 13.15 25.91 39.62
CA ARG A 842 14.54 25.39 39.55
C ARG A 842 14.71 23.89 39.83
N ASP A 843 15.85 23.38 39.34
CA ASP A 843 16.72 22.28 39.81
C ASP A 843 16.14 21.08 40.59
N VAL A 844 16.50 19.88 40.12
CA VAL A 844 16.70 18.71 41.00
C VAL A 844 18.08 18.10 40.71
N THR A 845 18.98 18.18 41.68
CA THR A 845 20.28 17.51 41.66
C THR A 845 20.14 16.04 42.10
N THR A 846 20.88 15.13 41.47
CA THR A 846 21.01 13.73 41.91
C THR A 846 22.21 13.53 42.85
N PRO A 847 22.15 12.60 43.83
CA PRO A 847 23.09 12.60 44.96
C PRO A 847 24.42 11.88 44.70
N ASN A 848 25.44 12.27 45.45
CA ASN A 848 26.75 11.60 45.50
C ASN A 848 26.72 10.40 46.48
N TRP A 849 27.51 9.37 46.19
CA TRP A 849 27.91 8.31 47.14
C TRP A 849 29.41 8.06 46.97
N GLU A 850 30.15 8.07 48.08
CA GLU A 850 31.62 7.96 48.10
C GLU A 850 32.08 6.56 48.53
N GLU A 851 33.40 6.39 48.68
CA GLU A 851 34.17 5.16 48.95
C GLU A 851 34.34 4.21 47.75
N SER A 852 35.53 3.65 47.46
CA SER A 852 36.85 3.83 48.08
C SER A 852 37.98 3.61 47.06
N SER A 853 39.22 4.01 47.39
CA SER A 853 40.36 4.04 46.47
C SER A 853 41.40 2.95 46.74
N SER A 854 41.90 2.28 45.69
CA SER A 854 43.21 1.62 45.68
C SER A 854 43.70 1.29 44.26
N GLY A 855 45.03 1.26 44.06
CA GLY A 855 45.70 0.57 42.95
C GLY A 855 45.54 1.14 41.53
N GLY A 856 46.41 2.07 41.12
CA GLY A 856 46.49 2.55 39.73
C GLY A 856 47.87 2.35 39.08
N ALA A 857 47.89 2.14 37.77
CA ALA A 857 49.05 2.35 36.88
C ALA A 857 48.60 2.43 35.41
N GLY A 858 49.22 3.28 34.59
CA GLY A 858 49.24 3.11 33.13
C GLY A 858 48.30 3.96 32.25
N ALA A 859 47.62 4.99 32.77
CA ALA A 859 46.87 5.91 31.90
C ALA A 859 47.82 6.86 31.13
N SER A 860 48.11 6.56 29.86
CA SER A 860 48.85 7.45 28.97
C SER A 860 48.00 8.67 28.59
N THR A 861 48.51 9.88 28.82
CA THR A 861 47.82 11.12 28.50
C THR A 861 47.67 11.31 26.99
N LEU A 862 46.47 11.03 26.47
CA LEU A 862 46.06 11.48 25.13
C LEU A 862 45.98 13.01 25.14
N SER A 863 46.94 13.66 24.48
CA SER A 863 46.89 15.08 24.17
C SER A 863 45.69 15.37 23.26
N THR A 864 44.75 16.17 23.73
CA THR A 864 43.58 16.58 22.93
C THR A 864 44.04 17.46 21.77
N ILE A 865 44.12 16.88 20.58
CA ILE A 865 44.22 17.64 19.32
C ILE A 865 42.90 18.42 19.16
N GLU A 866 42.98 19.73 18.97
CA GLU A 866 41.80 20.56 18.73
C GLU A 866 41.24 20.25 17.33
N PHE A 867 39.92 20.08 17.22
CA PHE A 867 39.27 19.82 15.94
C PHE A 867 39.41 21.04 15.02
N ARG A 868 40.29 20.92 14.02
CA ARG A 868 40.50 21.94 12.99
C ARG A 868 39.51 21.76 11.85
N ALA A 869 38.70 22.78 11.58
CA ALA A 869 37.72 22.79 10.49
C ALA A 869 38.37 22.62 9.10
N PRO A 870 38.07 21.54 8.33
CA PRO A 870 38.56 21.34 6.97
C PRO A 870 38.04 22.39 5.99
N LEU A 871 38.81 22.71 4.95
CA LEU A 871 38.36 23.46 3.79
C LEU A 871 37.49 22.56 2.89
N LEU A 872 36.26 22.99 2.61
CA LEU A 872 35.37 22.30 1.66
C LEU A 872 35.63 22.77 0.23
N GLY A 873 35.82 24.08 0.05
CA GLY A 873 35.97 24.73 -1.25
C GLY A 873 36.06 26.25 -1.13
N TRP A 874 35.83 26.92 -2.24
CA TRP A 874 35.74 28.38 -2.35
C TRP A 874 34.36 28.75 -2.88
N ASP A 875 33.76 29.81 -2.36
CA ASP A 875 32.51 30.34 -2.90
C ASP A 875 32.70 30.80 -4.36
N ALA A 876 31.81 30.41 -5.27
CA ALA A 876 31.97 30.68 -6.70
C ALA A 876 31.74 32.16 -7.09
N GLN A 877 31.18 32.98 -6.20
CA GLN A 877 30.96 34.42 -6.42
C GLN A 877 32.02 35.26 -5.70
N THR A 878 32.32 34.98 -4.42
CA THR A 878 33.26 35.78 -3.63
C THR A 878 34.69 35.25 -3.63
N ASN A 879 34.91 34.00 -4.04
CA ASN A 879 36.17 33.25 -3.93
C ASN A 879 36.69 33.12 -2.48
N GLU A 880 35.83 33.34 -1.49
CA GLU A 880 36.16 33.18 -0.06
C GLU A 880 36.21 31.69 0.32
N LYS A 881 37.06 31.36 1.30
CA LYS A 881 37.31 29.98 1.73
C LYS A 881 36.20 29.47 2.65
N VAL A 882 35.42 28.51 2.18
CA VAL A 882 34.33 27.90 2.95
C VAL A 882 34.82 26.64 3.64
N ARG A 883 34.82 26.66 4.98
CA ARG A 883 35.25 25.56 5.85
C ARG A 883 34.06 24.81 6.46
N TRP A 884 34.31 23.57 6.88
CA TRP A 884 33.35 22.71 7.54
C TRP A 884 33.50 22.83 9.07
N HIS A 885 32.50 23.41 9.74
CA HIS A 885 32.48 23.60 11.20
C HIS A 885 31.39 22.76 11.92
N PRO A 886 31.38 21.42 11.78
CA PRO A 886 30.45 20.52 12.48
C PRO A 886 30.82 20.30 13.96
N ALA A 887 31.98 20.80 14.37
CA ALA A 887 32.60 20.68 15.68
C ALA A 887 33.73 21.73 15.81
N GLY A 888 34.38 21.78 16.98
CA GLY A 888 35.48 22.70 17.29
C GLY A 888 35.04 24.02 17.90
N SER A 889 36.01 24.85 18.29
CA SER A 889 35.80 26.17 18.89
C SER A 889 35.06 27.17 17.98
N GLU A 890 35.11 26.95 16.66
CA GLU A 890 34.42 27.73 15.62
C GLU A 890 33.06 27.12 15.20
N GLN A 891 32.51 26.15 15.93
CA GLN A 891 31.17 25.57 15.65
C GLN A 891 30.07 26.64 15.78
N THR A 892 29.23 26.74 14.75
CA THR A 892 28.13 27.73 14.68
C THR A 892 26.81 27.08 14.26
N VAL A 893 26.66 26.77 12.97
CA VAL A 893 25.41 26.32 12.34
C VAL A 893 25.24 24.80 12.42
N LEU A 894 26.29 24.05 12.05
CA LEU A 894 26.27 22.59 12.02
C LEU A 894 26.38 22.02 13.43
N GLN A 895 25.37 21.27 13.85
CA GLN A 895 25.32 20.55 15.12
C GLN A 895 25.99 19.17 15.02
N ASN A 896 26.01 18.55 13.84
CA ASN A 896 26.65 17.24 13.60
C ASN A 896 27.50 17.21 12.33
N GLY A 897 28.35 16.18 12.23
CA GLY A 897 29.19 15.88 11.06
C GLY A 897 28.60 14.82 10.12
N HIS A 898 27.27 14.64 10.09
CA HIS A 898 26.63 13.71 9.16
C HIS A 898 26.39 14.42 7.82
N THR A 899 26.85 13.78 6.73
CA THR A 899 26.98 14.39 5.40
C THR A 899 26.37 13.52 4.32
N GLU A 900 25.49 14.11 3.52
CA GLU A 900 24.86 13.51 2.34
C GLU A 900 25.53 14.08 1.08
N ILE A 901 26.02 13.23 0.17
CA ILE A 901 26.71 13.64 -1.06
C ILE A 901 26.03 12.99 -2.28
N TRP A 902 25.50 13.80 -3.19
CA TRP A 902 24.91 13.34 -4.46
C TRP A 902 25.68 13.89 -5.66
N GLY A 903 25.42 13.33 -6.83
CA GLY A 903 26.04 13.75 -8.09
C GLY A 903 26.34 12.56 -8.99
N SER A 904 26.32 12.79 -10.30
CA SER A 904 26.62 11.75 -11.29
C SER A 904 28.05 11.21 -11.21
N SER A 905 28.29 10.08 -11.89
CA SER A 905 29.64 9.52 -12.00
C SER A 905 30.62 10.54 -12.59
N GLY A 906 31.86 10.55 -12.09
CA GLY A 906 32.93 11.45 -12.54
C GLY A 906 32.85 12.91 -12.07
N MET A 907 31.75 13.36 -11.45
CA MET A 907 31.52 14.79 -11.12
C MET A 907 32.37 15.37 -9.97
N GLY A 908 33.07 14.52 -9.21
CA GLY A 908 34.04 14.96 -8.19
C GLY A 908 33.80 14.45 -6.76
N LYS A 909 32.69 13.73 -6.50
CA LYS A 909 32.31 13.21 -5.16
C LYS A 909 33.49 12.56 -4.41
N THR A 910 34.05 11.50 -4.99
CA THR A 910 35.11 10.67 -4.41
C THR A 910 36.39 11.47 -4.17
N GLN A 911 36.78 12.33 -5.11
CA GLN A 911 37.95 13.23 -5.02
C GLN A 911 37.79 14.34 -3.97
N PHE A 912 36.56 14.76 -3.68
CA PHE A 912 36.25 15.66 -2.56
C PHE A 912 36.25 14.90 -1.22
N ALA A 913 35.69 13.69 -1.18
CA ALA A 913 35.75 12.84 0.01
C ALA A 913 37.22 12.53 0.38
N MET A 914 38.09 12.28 -0.61
CA MET A 914 39.54 12.15 -0.38
C MET A 914 40.14 13.41 0.25
N SER A 915 39.90 14.61 -0.29
CA SER A 915 40.47 15.87 0.24
C SER A 915 39.92 16.22 1.63
N LEU A 916 38.66 15.87 1.93
CA LEU A 916 38.07 16.03 3.25
C LEU A 916 38.71 15.07 4.27
N LEU A 917 38.88 13.79 3.94
CA LEU A 917 39.45 12.78 4.84
C LEU A 917 40.95 13.01 5.09
N GLY A 918 41.72 13.38 4.05
CA GLY A 918 43.14 13.73 4.19
C GLY A 918 43.35 14.91 5.15
N GLN A 919 42.49 15.93 5.09
CA GLN A 919 42.50 17.03 6.06
C GLN A 919 42.13 16.56 7.47
N LEU A 920 41.02 15.81 7.62
CA LEU A 920 40.56 15.34 8.94
C LEU A 920 41.60 14.48 9.66
N ALA A 921 42.23 13.54 8.94
CA ALA A 921 43.24 12.64 9.47
C ALA A 921 44.56 13.36 9.82
N ARG A 922 45.07 14.23 8.95
CA ARG A 922 46.39 14.88 9.16
C ARG A 922 46.33 16.18 9.95
N LEU A 923 45.19 16.87 9.97
CA LEU A 923 45.07 18.25 10.50
C LEU A 923 44.06 18.39 11.64
N SER A 924 43.10 17.46 11.79
CA SER A 924 42.03 17.53 12.81
C SER A 924 42.09 16.40 13.85
N GLY A 925 42.93 15.38 13.64
CA GLY A 925 43.11 14.24 14.54
C GLY A 925 42.02 13.16 14.45
N SER A 926 41.00 13.35 13.61
CA SER A 926 39.90 12.40 13.42
C SER A 926 40.37 11.15 12.68
N GLN A 927 39.98 9.98 13.17
CA GLN A 927 40.17 8.70 12.49
C GLN A 927 39.03 8.43 11.49
N PHE A 928 39.19 7.51 10.53
CA PHE A 928 38.12 7.16 9.59
C PHE A 928 38.11 5.69 9.12
N GLY A 929 36.94 5.23 8.68
CA GLY A 929 36.74 3.92 8.04
C GLY A 929 36.00 4.06 6.72
N ILE A 930 36.54 3.48 5.64
CA ILE A 930 35.88 3.45 4.32
C ILE A 930 35.46 2.03 3.96
N ALA A 931 34.21 1.86 3.53
CA ALA A 931 33.74 0.67 2.81
C ALA A 931 33.87 0.90 1.29
N ASP A 932 34.98 0.45 0.69
CA ASP A 932 35.32 0.75 -0.71
C ASP A 932 34.79 -0.34 -1.67
N PHE A 933 33.62 -0.08 -2.24
CA PHE A 933 32.96 -0.92 -3.23
C PHE A 933 33.57 -0.88 -4.65
N LYS A 934 34.53 0.00 -4.93
CA LYS A 934 35.06 0.26 -6.30
C LYS A 934 36.58 0.12 -6.46
N ASN A 935 37.34 -0.02 -5.38
CA ASN A 935 38.81 0.14 -5.34
C ASN A 935 39.24 1.62 -5.50
N ASP A 936 38.31 2.56 -5.33
CA ASP A 936 38.51 4.01 -5.52
C ASP A 936 39.37 4.65 -4.41
N TYR A 937 39.69 3.94 -3.32
CA TYR A 937 40.52 4.43 -2.20
C TYR A 937 41.75 3.54 -1.93
N SER A 938 42.18 2.78 -2.94
CA SER A 938 43.23 1.76 -2.86
C SER A 938 44.67 2.27 -2.99
N ASP A 939 45.64 1.40 -2.70
CA ASP A 939 47.07 1.68 -2.92
C ASP A 939 47.38 2.07 -4.38
N ASP A 940 46.62 1.57 -5.35
CA ASP A 940 46.78 1.82 -6.79
C ASP A 940 46.57 3.29 -7.18
N ASN A 941 46.00 4.12 -6.29
CA ASN A 941 45.83 5.57 -6.47
C ASN A 941 46.47 6.43 -5.37
N GLY A 942 47.30 5.81 -4.50
CA GLY A 942 48.05 6.51 -3.47
C GLY A 942 47.23 7.04 -2.27
N PHE A 943 45.90 6.90 -2.23
CA PHE A 943 45.08 7.43 -1.13
C PHE A 943 45.50 6.96 0.28
N PRO A 944 45.93 5.70 0.51
CA PRO A 944 46.41 5.26 1.82
C PRO A 944 47.62 6.08 2.33
N LYS A 945 48.57 6.42 1.45
CA LYS A 945 49.67 7.35 1.75
C LYS A 945 49.14 8.76 2.00
N PHE A 946 48.23 9.22 1.15
CA PHE A 946 47.68 10.57 1.18
C PHE A 946 47.01 10.89 2.52
N ALA A 947 46.12 10.01 2.99
CA ALA A 947 45.37 10.19 4.22
C ALA A 947 46.00 9.55 5.47
N ASN A 948 47.16 8.89 5.35
CA ASN A 948 47.79 8.11 6.42
C ASN A 948 46.85 7.02 6.96
N ALA A 949 46.51 6.06 6.10
CA ALA A 949 45.56 4.98 6.32
C ALA A 949 46.10 3.60 5.92
N GLU A 950 45.51 2.55 6.45
CA GLU A 950 45.79 1.15 6.14
C GLU A 950 44.77 0.64 5.10
N PHE A 951 45.22 0.19 3.92
CA PHE A 951 44.36 -0.47 2.94
C PHE A 951 44.29 -1.98 3.19
N ILE A 952 43.08 -2.51 3.29
CA ILE A 952 42.80 -3.89 3.64
C ILE A 952 42.00 -4.53 2.51
N ASP A 953 42.70 -5.23 1.62
CA ASP A 953 42.12 -6.08 0.58
C ASP A 953 41.43 -7.28 1.23
N LEU A 954 40.09 -7.26 1.32
CA LEU A 954 39.31 -8.29 2.01
C LEU A 954 39.36 -9.65 1.29
N TRP A 955 39.66 -9.69 0.00
CA TRP A 955 39.66 -10.94 -0.78
C TRP A 955 41.04 -11.60 -0.84
N ASN A 956 42.08 -10.84 -1.18
CA ASN A 956 43.43 -11.38 -1.33
C ASN A 956 44.23 -11.35 -0.03
N GLY A 957 43.96 -10.37 0.82
CA GLY A 957 44.59 -10.22 2.13
C GLY A 957 43.79 -10.88 3.23
N GLY A 958 42.51 -10.54 3.36
CA GLY A 958 41.63 -10.88 4.48
C GLY A 958 41.94 -10.04 5.72
N ALA A 959 40.93 -9.37 6.30
CA ALA A 959 41.15 -8.41 7.38
C ALA A 959 41.73 -9.06 8.65
N PRO A 960 42.70 -8.42 9.34
CA PRO A 960 43.24 -8.88 10.63
C PRO A 960 42.28 -8.62 11.81
N TYR A 961 40.98 -8.55 11.53
CA TYR A 961 39.91 -8.12 12.42
C TYR A 961 38.76 -9.11 12.41
N ASN A 962 38.12 -9.30 13.57
CA ASN A 962 37.07 -10.28 13.76
C ASN A 962 35.72 -9.60 14.06
N PRO A 963 34.70 -9.69 13.16
CA PRO A 963 33.40 -9.06 13.37
C PRO A 963 32.49 -9.82 14.37
N LEU A 964 32.88 -11.02 14.83
CA LEU A 964 32.16 -11.75 15.88
C LEU A 964 32.83 -11.62 17.27
N ALA A 965 34.03 -11.05 17.35
CA ALA A 965 34.70 -10.80 18.62
C ALA A 965 34.09 -9.59 19.33
N LEU A 966 33.87 -9.72 20.65
CA LEU A 966 33.28 -8.70 21.51
C LEU A 966 34.23 -8.38 22.67
N ASP A 967 34.18 -7.13 23.13
CA ASP A 967 34.88 -6.67 24.35
C ASP A 967 34.22 -7.21 25.64
N ASP A 968 32.90 -7.45 25.60
CA ASP A 968 32.08 -8.05 26.67
C ASP A 968 31.44 -9.34 26.13
N ASP A 969 31.73 -10.48 26.77
CA ASP A 969 31.11 -11.78 26.44
C ASP A 969 29.81 -12.03 27.23
N GLY A 970 29.38 -11.11 28.09
CA GLY A 970 28.16 -11.22 28.87
C GLY A 970 26.94 -11.60 28.02
N GLY A 971 26.06 -12.46 28.56
CA GLY A 971 24.96 -13.06 27.78
C GLY A 971 24.05 -12.03 27.07
N ARG A 972 23.92 -10.81 27.61
CA ARG A 972 23.19 -9.71 26.97
C ARG A 972 23.96 -9.08 25.81
N ALA A 973 25.29 -8.94 25.89
CA ALA A 973 26.12 -8.44 24.80
C ALA A 973 26.11 -9.42 23.61
N ILE A 974 26.25 -10.72 23.89
CA ILE A 974 26.08 -11.79 22.89
C ILE A 974 24.68 -11.71 22.26
N GLN A 975 23.61 -11.61 23.05
CA GLN A 975 22.25 -11.53 22.50
C GLN A 975 22.05 -10.30 21.58
N SER A 976 22.58 -9.13 21.96
CA SER A 976 22.56 -7.94 21.10
C SER A 976 23.31 -8.15 19.79
N ALA A 977 24.52 -8.73 19.84
CA ALA A 977 25.32 -9.01 18.66
C ALA A 977 24.65 -10.02 17.71
N VAL A 978 24.08 -11.11 18.26
CA VAL A 978 23.30 -12.11 17.51
C VAL A 978 22.11 -11.45 16.80
N ILE A 979 21.38 -10.56 17.49
CA ILE A 979 20.22 -9.85 16.92
C ILE A 979 20.63 -8.94 15.76
N GLU A 980 21.67 -8.12 15.95
CA GLU A 980 22.11 -7.17 14.91
C GLU A 980 22.69 -7.90 13.70
N LEU A 981 23.54 -8.93 13.90
CA LEU A 981 24.11 -9.71 12.80
C LEU A 981 23.05 -10.48 12.01
N ARG A 982 22.06 -11.08 12.69
CA ARG A 982 20.91 -11.76 12.06
C ARG A 982 20.07 -10.78 11.23
N ASP A 983 19.81 -9.58 11.75
CA ASP A 983 19.05 -8.55 11.04
C ASP A 983 19.84 -7.98 9.85
N THR A 984 21.16 -7.82 9.99
CA THR A 984 22.09 -7.47 8.90
C THR A 984 22.09 -8.49 7.77
N VAL A 985 22.10 -9.81 8.06
CA VAL A 985 22.00 -10.83 7.00
C VAL A 985 20.64 -10.81 6.31
N ASP A 986 19.54 -10.63 7.05
CA ASP A 986 18.19 -10.53 6.46
C ASP A 986 18.11 -9.37 5.45
N GLU A 987 18.70 -8.22 5.79
CA GLU A 987 18.70 -7.04 4.91
C GLU A 987 19.73 -7.14 3.76
N ALA A 988 20.90 -7.75 4.00
CA ALA A 988 21.91 -7.98 2.95
C ALA A 988 21.47 -9.03 1.91
N VAL A 989 20.51 -9.89 2.25
CA VAL A 989 19.87 -10.83 1.33
C VAL A 989 18.74 -10.14 0.53
N ARG A 990 18.15 -9.05 1.05
CA ARG A 990 17.10 -8.27 0.37
C ARG A 990 17.63 -7.33 -0.69
N SER A 991 18.81 -6.74 -0.50
CA SER A 991 19.46 -5.89 -1.51
C SER A 991 19.76 -6.61 -2.82
N VAL A 992 19.81 -7.95 -2.82
CA VAL A 992 19.94 -8.81 -4.01
C VAL A 992 18.63 -9.49 -4.44
N GLY A 993 17.48 -9.01 -3.96
CA GLY A 993 16.15 -9.45 -4.39
C GLY A 993 15.68 -10.79 -3.79
N ALA A 994 16.36 -11.31 -2.77
CA ALA A 994 15.96 -12.49 -2.02
C ALA A 994 15.41 -12.11 -0.63
N LYS A 995 15.09 -13.09 0.21
CA LYS A 995 14.69 -12.86 1.61
C LYS A 995 14.96 -14.09 2.47
N LEU A 996 15.47 -13.90 3.70
CA LEU A 996 15.53 -15.01 4.66
C LEU A 996 14.11 -15.47 5.02
N GLY A 997 13.81 -16.74 4.79
CA GLY A 997 12.62 -17.37 5.35
C GLY A 997 12.69 -17.41 6.88
N VAL A 998 11.54 -17.37 7.57
CA VAL A 998 11.48 -17.39 9.05
C VAL A 998 12.28 -18.54 9.66
N ARG A 999 12.34 -19.70 8.98
CA ARG A 999 13.17 -20.83 9.38
C ARG A 999 14.67 -20.55 9.26
N GLN A 1000 15.13 -19.97 8.16
CA GLN A 1000 16.55 -19.61 7.97
C GLN A 1000 16.97 -18.55 8.98
N ARG A 1001 16.13 -17.54 9.24
CA ARG A 1001 16.36 -16.51 10.27
C ARG A 1001 16.53 -17.12 11.67
N ALA A 1002 15.68 -18.09 12.05
CA ALA A 1002 15.81 -18.82 13.31
C ALA A 1002 17.00 -19.79 13.36
N LYS A 1003 17.32 -20.48 12.25
CA LYS A 1003 18.53 -21.30 12.11
C LYS A 1003 19.80 -20.47 12.28
N LEU A 1004 19.85 -19.27 11.70
CA LEU A 1004 21.00 -18.36 11.76
C LEU A 1004 21.21 -17.82 13.17
N GLU A 1005 20.12 -17.45 13.85
CA GLU A 1005 20.14 -17.03 15.26
C GLU A 1005 20.67 -18.16 16.17
N LYS A 1006 20.23 -19.41 15.92
CA LYS A 1006 20.76 -20.60 16.60
C LYS A 1006 22.25 -20.84 16.29
N ALA A 1007 22.66 -20.80 15.03
CA ALA A 1007 24.04 -21.02 14.59
C ALA A 1007 25.01 -19.97 15.17
N LEU A 1008 24.60 -18.70 15.23
CA LEU A 1008 25.35 -17.64 15.89
C LEU A 1008 25.50 -17.92 17.40
N LEU A 1009 24.41 -18.26 18.10
CA LEU A 1009 24.45 -18.61 19.54
C LEU A 1009 25.33 -19.83 19.83
N GLU A 1010 25.28 -20.85 18.98
CA GLU A 1010 26.13 -22.04 19.09
C GLU A 1010 27.60 -21.71 18.81
N ALA A 1011 27.91 -20.86 17.83
CA ALA A 1011 29.28 -20.41 17.57
C ALA A 1011 29.87 -19.61 18.75
N PHE A 1012 29.10 -18.71 19.36
CA PHE A 1012 29.48 -18.03 20.60
C PHE A 1012 29.67 -19.01 21.77
N SER A 1013 28.82 -20.03 21.89
CA SER A 1013 28.92 -21.05 22.94
C SER A 1013 30.15 -21.95 22.80
N VAL A 1014 30.46 -22.42 21.58
CA VAL A 1014 31.66 -23.20 21.26
C VAL A 1014 32.91 -22.38 21.60
N ALA A 1015 32.98 -21.15 21.12
CA ALA A 1015 34.14 -20.29 21.35
C ALA A 1015 34.39 -19.97 22.84
N ARG A 1016 33.32 -19.73 23.63
CA ARG A 1016 33.44 -19.62 25.09
C ARG A 1016 33.98 -20.91 25.72
N SER A 1017 33.51 -22.08 25.29
CA SER A 1017 34.02 -23.37 25.81
C SER A 1017 35.49 -23.63 25.47
N GLU A 1018 35.97 -23.05 24.36
CA GLU A 1018 37.37 -23.07 23.91
C GLU A 1018 38.20 -21.87 24.43
N ASN A 1019 37.61 -21.01 25.29
CA ASN A 1019 38.22 -19.82 25.87
C ASN A 1019 38.85 -18.88 24.82
N ARG A 1020 38.10 -18.58 23.75
CA ARG A 1020 38.50 -17.67 22.67
C ARG A 1020 37.31 -16.90 22.11
N TRP A 1021 37.55 -15.93 21.22
CA TRP A 1021 36.48 -15.32 20.42
C TRP A 1021 35.94 -16.30 19.35
N PRO A 1022 34.63 -16.25 19.04
CA PRO A 1022 34.08 -16.92 17.87
C PRO A 1022 34.63 -16.27 16.60
N THR A 1023 34.69 -17.04 15.53
CA THR A 1023 35.19 -16.57 14.22
C THR A 1023 34.15 -16.89 13.15
N LEU A 1024 34.26 -16.28 11.97
CA LEU A 1024 33.38 -16.63 10.86
C LEU A 1024 33.48 -18.11 10.46
N ARG A 1025 34.64 -18.77 10.67
CA ARG A 1025 34.77 -20.23 10.53
C ARG A 1025 33.98 -20.99 11.60
N THR A 1026 34.06 -20.56 12.87
CA THR A 1026 33.22 -21.13 13.95
C THR A 1026 31.73 -20.99 13.66
N LEU A 1027 31.32 -19.93 12.95
CA LEU A 1027 29.95 -19.79 12.45
C LEU A 1027 29.66 -20.75 11.29
N ASP A 1028 30.56 -20.88 10.31
CA ASP A 1028 30.45 -21.84 9.18
C ASP A 1028 30.20 -23.28 9.68
N ASP A 1029 30.94 -23.70 10.71
CA ASP A 1029 30.82 -25.00 11.38
C ASP A 1029 29.41 -25.28 11.96
N GLN A 1030 28.61 -24.22 12.20
CA GLN A 1030 27.22 -24.33 12.70
C GLN A 1030 26.16 -24.08 11.62
N LEU A 1031 26.54 -23.79 10.37
CA LEU A 1031 25.60 -23.60 9.27
C LEU A 1031 25.15 -24.95 8.70
N ASP A 1032 23.87 -25.06 8.37
CA ASP A 1032 23.37 -26.14 7.52
C ASP A 1032 23.36 -25.73 6.03
N GLU A 1033 23.04 -26.68 5.15
CA GLU A 1033 23.04 -26.48 3.69
C GLU A 1033 22.20 -25.25 3.25
N ASP A 1034 21.06 -24.99 3.90
CA ASP A 1034 20.18 -23.84 3.64
C ASP A 1034 20.85 -22.48 3.91
N LEU A 1035 21.74 -22.40 4.90
CA LEU A 1035 22.44 -21.16 5.29
C LEU A 1035 23.83 -21.06 4.67
N SER A 1036 24.50 -22.19 4.47
CA SER A 1036 25.76 -22.32 3.76
C SER A 1036 25.66 -21.83 2.30
N GLY A 1037 24.47 -21.95 1.69
CA GLY A 1037 24.14 -21.34 0.40
C GLY A 1037 23.77 -19.84 0.44
N VAL A 1038 23.74 -19.19 1.61
CA VAL A 1038 23.32 -17.78 1.77
C VAL A 1038 24.45 -16.89 2.33
N ILE A 1039 25.19 -17.36 3.33
CA ILE A 1039 26.34 -16.63 3.91
C ILE A 1039 27.66 -17.41 3.85
N GLY A 1040 27.65 -18.65 3.36
CA GLY A 1040 28.84 -19.51 3.36
C GLY A 1040 30.07 -18.90 2.68
N ASP A 1041 29.88 -18.04 1.67
CA ASP A 1041 30.99 -17.41 0.96
C ASP A 1041 31.56 -16.19 1.69
N LEU A 1042 30.85 -15.65 2.69
CA LEU A 1042 31.41 -14.74 3.71
C LEU A 1042 32.21 -15.54 4.74
N THR A 1043 31.71 -16.71 5.15
CA THR A 1043 32.22 -17.45 6.32
C THR A 1043 33.39 -18.39 6.03
N ARG A 1044 33.46 -19.00 4.84
CA ARG A 1044 34.54 -19.93 4.43
C ARG A 1044 35.85 -19.25 4.00
N ASN A 1045 35.78 -18.03 3.48
CA ASN A 1045 36.85 -17.46 2.65
C ASN A 1045 37.85 -16.55 3.41
N ASP A 1046 37.87 -16.59 4.75
CA ASP A 1046 38.77 -15.80 5.62
C ASP A 1046 38.80 -14.28 5.33
N LEU A 1047 37.71 -13.72 4.80
CA LEU A 1047 37.57 -12.27 4.56
C LEU A 1047 37.80 -11.47 5.85
N PHE A 1048 37.50 -12.07 7.00
CA PHE A 1048 37.79 -11.58 8.34
C PHE A 1048 38.43 -12.69 9.17
N LYS A 1049 39.61 -12.42 9.74
CA LYS A 1049 40.43 -13.40 10.49
C LYS A 1049 40.09 -13.39 11.99
N SER A 1050 40.67 -14.33 12.73
CA SER A 1050 40.54 -14.46 14.19
C SER A 1050 41.34 -13.41 14.99
N GLY A 1051 41.40 -12.17 14.52
CA GLY A 1051 42.12 -11.07 15.17
C GLY A 1051 41.32 -10.36 16.26
N GLU A 1052 41.70 -9.11 16.55
CA GLU A 1052 41.00 -8.26 17.52
C GLU A 1052 39.57 -7.90 17.06
N PRO A 1053 38.65 -7.51 17.98
CA PRO A 1053 37.31 -7.04 17.64
C PRO A 1053 37.34 -6.00 16.52
N LEU A 1054 36.56 -6.22 15.45
CA LEU A 1054 36.56 -5.29 14.31
C LEU A 1054 36.16 -3.87 14.72
N GLY A 1055 35.36 -3.72 15.78
CA GLY A 1055 35.07 -2.43 16.39
C GLY A 1055 36.30 -1.57 16.69
N ASN A 1056 37.46 -2.16 16.97
CA ASN A 1056 38.68 -1.41 17.32
C ASN A 1056 39.27 -0.60 16.16
N VAL A 1057 38.80 -0.76 14.91
CA VAL A 1057 39.22 0.12 13.79
C VAL A 1057 38.76 1.57 13.95
N VAL A 1058 37.89 1.88 14.92
CA VAL A 1058 37.52 3.27 15.27
C VAL A 1058 38.72 4.12 15.73
N ASP A 1059 39.78 3.46 16.21
CA ASP A 1059 41.00 4.09 16.71
C ASP A 1059 42.10 4.16 15.62
N ARG A 1060 41.77 3.91 14.34
CA ARG A 1060 42.68 3.93 13.17
C ARG A 1060 42.02 4.49 11.90
N ASN A 1061 42.84 4.88 10.92
CA ASN A 1061 42.41 5.14 9.55
C ASN A 1061 42.48 3.86 8.71
N VAL A 1062 41.34 3.36 8.23
CA VAL A 1062 41.25 2.06 7.52
C VAL A 1062 40.38 2.15 6.27
N VAL A 1063 40.83 1.52 5.18
CA VAL A 1063 40.06 1.35 3.94
C VAL A 1063 39.82 -0.14 3.71
N PHE A 1064 38.57 -0.59 3.78
CA PHE A 1064 38.18 -1.95 3.49
C PHE A 1064 37.88 -2.12 1.99
N GLY A 1065 38.80 -2.72 1.25
CA GLY A 1065 38.65 -3.02 -0.17
C GLY A 1065 37.67 -4.17 -0.40
N LEU A 1066 36.43 -3.85 -0.78
CA LEU A 1066 35.33 -4.80 -1.01
C LEU A 1066 35.22 -5.21 -2.49
N SER A 1067 35.71 -4.36 -3.40
CA SER A 1067 35.60 -4.47 -4.87
C SER A 1067 36.07 -5.79 -5.49
N LYS A 1068 37.05 -6.47 -4.87
CA LYS A 1068 37.67 -7.70 -5.39
C LYS A 1068 36.98 -8.99 -4.95
N ILE A 1069 35.97 -8.90 -4.08
CA ILE A 1069 35.18 -10.06 -3.63
C ILE A 1069 34.32 -10.55 -4.83
N PRO A 1070 34.48 -11.80 -5.31
CA PRO A 1070 33.78 -12.31 -6.48
C PRO A 1070 32.32 -12.66 -6.19
N GLY A 1071 31.50 -12.72 -7.25
CA GLY A 1071 30.11 -13.18 -7.21
C GLY A 1071 29.12 -12.12 -7.71
N ASN A 1072 27.88 -12.22 -7.25
CA ASN A 1072 26.77 -11.32 -7.59
C ASN A 1072 26.68 -10.05 -6.73
N GLY A 1073 27.69 -9.77 -5.90
CA GLY A 1073 27.68 -8.67 -4.92
C GLY A 1073 27.06 -8.98 -3.56
N GLN A 1074 26.38 -10.13 -3.38
CA GLN A 1074 25.77 -10.52 -2.10
C GLN A 1074 26.81 -10.62 -0.98
N THR A 1075 27.91 -11.35 -1.22
CA THR A 1075 29.04 -11.49 -0.28
C THR A 1075 29.70 -10.15 0.04
N THR A 1076 29.78 -9.26 -0.96
CA THR A 1076 30.30 -7.88 -0.83
C THR A 1076 29.44 -7.04 0.11
N VAL A 1077 28.11 -7.09 -0.05
CA VAL A 1077 27.16 -6.35 0.80
C VAL A 1077 27.07 -6.97 2.20
N LEU A 1078 27.15 -8.30 2.32
CA LEU A 1078 27.27 -9.01 3.60
C LEU A 1078 28.52 -8.60 4.38
N ALA A 1079 29.69 -8.56 3.73
CA ALA A 1079 30.94 -8.15 4.37
C ALA A 1079 30.88 -6.69 4.88
N ALA A 1080 30.33 -5.77 4.07
CA ALA A 1080 30.08 -4.40 4.51
C ALA A 1080 29.10 -4.34 5.70
N GLY A 1081 28.02 -5.13 5.67
CA GLY A 1081 27.06 -5.25 6.77
C GLY A 1081 27.71 -5.67 8.09
N PHE A 1082 28.58 -6.69 8.07
CA PHE A 1082 29.31 -7.15 9.25
C PHE A 1082 30.28 -6.08 9.78
N ILE A 1083 30.93 -5.30 8.90
CA ILE A 1083 31.74 -4.14 9.29
C ILE A 1083 30.88 -3.12 10.05
N PHE A 1084 29.74 -2.71 9.49
CA PHE A 1084 28.87 -1.72 10.13
C PHE A 1084 28.22 -2.21 11.43
N SER A 1085 27.88 -3.50 11.54
CA SER A 1085 27.36 -4.10 12.77
C SER A 1085 28.39 -4.05 13.91
N ALA A 1086 29.64 -4.42 13.66
CA ALA A 1086 30.70 -4.35 14.67
C ALA A 1086 31.05 -2.89 15.05
N LEU A 1087 31.01 -1.97 14.07
CA LEU A 1087 31.17 -0.54 14.33
C LEU A 1087 30.03 0.03 15.19
N LEU A 1088 28.76 -0.32 14.93
CA LEU A 1088 27.63 0.11 15.77
C LEU A 1088 27.83 -0.35 17.22
N LEU A 1089 28.13 -1.62 17.44
CA LEU A 1089 28.31 -2.21 18.78
C LEU A 1089 29.43 -1.49 19.56
N ARG A 1090 30.55 -1.15 18.89
CA ARG A 1090 31.63 -0.34 19.50
C ARG A 1090 31.17 1.09 19.80
N VAL A 1091 30.54 1.77 18.84
CA VAL A 1091 30.10 3.16 18.98
C VAL A 1091 29.09 3.31 20.12
N GLN A 1092 28.14 2.38 20.28
CA GLN A 1092 27.19 2.37 21.39
C GLN A 1092 27.89 2.33 22.76
N ASN A 1093 28.97 1.54 22.88
CA ASN A 1093 29.76 1.38 24.11
C ASN A 1093 30.79 2.50 24.36
N MET A 1094 31.09 3.36 23.38
CA MET A 1094 31.99 4.51 23.60
C MET A 1094 31.46 5.48 24.66
N LEU A 1095 32.36 6.09 25.44
CA LEU A 1095 32.02 7.27 26.24
C LEU A 1095 31.62 8.46 25.32
N PRO A 1096 30.61 9.27 25.69
CA PRO A 1096 30.28 10.49 24.96
C PRO A 1096 31.44 11.49 24.92
N VAL A 1097 31.48 12.36 23.90
CA VAL A 1097 32.47 13.45 23.81
C VAL A 1097 31.84 14.77 23.38
N PRO A 1098 32.19 15.90 24.02
CA PRO A 1098 31.72 17.22 23.60
C PRO A 1098 32.51 17.72 22.38
N ASN A 1099 31.79 18.31 21.42
CA ASN A 1099 32.31 19.21 20.39
C ASN A 1099 33.58 18.74 19.62
N THR A 1100 33.63 17.46 19.23
CA THR A 1100 34.70 16.92 18.37
C THR A 1100 34.20 15.76 17.52
N ILE A 1101 34.87 15.51 16.39
CA ILE A 1101 34.68 14.30 15.56
C ILE A 1101 35.89 13.38 15.82
N ARG A 1102 35.63 12.23 16.44
CA ARG A 1102 36.63 11.18 16.68
C ARG A 1102 36.78 10.24 15.48
N TYR A 1103 35.66 9.81 14.91
CA TYR A 1103 35.63 8.83 13.84
C TYR A 1103 34.70 9.26 12.70
N VAL A 1104 35.09 8.96 11.47
CA VAL A 1104 34.32 9.24 10.26
C VAL A 1104 34.05 7.93 9.54
N LEU A 1105 32.78 7.49 9.50
CA LEU A 1105 32.38 6.35 8.67
C LEU A 1105 32.04 6.85 7.26
N VAL A 1106 32.63 6.24 6.24
CA VAL A 1106 32.51 6.66 4.84
C VAL A 1106 32.01 5.50 3.98
N VAL A 1107 30.99 5.79 3.17
CA VAL A 1107 30.46 4.85 2.19
C VAL A 1107 30.25 5.59 0.87
N ASP A 1108 30.99 5.19 -0.17
CA ASP A 1108 30.68 5.56 -1.56
C ASP A 1108 29.82 4.46 -2.21
N GLU A 1109 28.98 4.82 -3.19
CA GLU A 1109 27.83 4.01 -3.64
C GLU A 1109 26.92 3.55 -2.48
N ALA A 1110 26.65 4.45 -1.53
CA ALA A 1110 25.95 4.18 -0.27
C ALA A 1110 24.57 3.52 -0.42
N HIS A 1111 23.89 3.67 -1.57
CA HIS A 1111 22.65 2.98 -1.90
C HIS A 1111 22.69 1.46 -1.66
N ARG A 1112 23.88 0.84 -1.78
CA ARG A 1112 24.09 -0.61 -1.59
C ARG A 1112 23.83 -1.08 -0.16
N VAL A 1113 23.88 -0.17 0.81
CA VAL A 1113 23.91 -0.48 2.26
C VAL A 1113 23.09 0.50 3.12
N ALA A 1114 22.54 1.57 2.54
CA ALA A 1114 21.68 2.53 3.24
C ALA A 1114 20.42 1.92 3.91
N PRO A 1115 19.84 0.79 3.45
CA PRO A 1115 18.80 0.08 4.20
C PRO A 1115 19.26 -0.47 5.57
N PHE A 1116 20.55 -0.68 5.80
CA PHE A 1116 21.04 -1.32 7.03
C PHE A 1116 20.73 -0.53 8.29
N ARG A 1117 20.14 -1.23 9.26
CA ARG A 1117 19.85 -0.71 10.61
C ARG A 1117 21.07 -0.09 11.28
N ALA A 1118 22.26 -0.68 11.11
CA ALA A 1118 23.51 -0.15 11.63
C ALA A 1118 23.78 1.30 11.18
N ILE A 1119 23.66 1.59 9.89
CA ILE A 1119 23.83 2.95 9.32
C ILE A 1119 22.74 3.89 9.89
N GLN A 1120 21.48 3.45 9.88
CA GLN A 1120 20.36 4.27 10.35
C GLN A 1120 20.39 4.56 11.86
N THR A 1121 21.03 3.69 12.66
CA THR A 1121 21.19 3.87 14.10
C THR A 1121 22.39 4.76 14.39
N MET A 1122 23.52 4.52 13.72
CA MET A 1122 24.73 5.36 13.81
C MET A 1122 24.47 6.82 13.44
N ILE A 1123 23.62 7.11 12.46
CA ILE A 1123 23.32 8.50 12.04
C ILE A 1123 22.32 9.23 12.97
N ARG A 1124 21.60 8.52 13.84
CA ARG A 1124 20.74 9.11 14.89
C ARG A 1124 21.51 9.33 16.20
N GLU A 1125 22.25 8.30 16.63
CA GLU A 1125 22.78 8.21 18.00
C GLU A 1125 24.29 8.53 18.08
N GLY A 1126 25.03 8.28 16.99
CA GLY A 1126 26.49 8.35 16.94
C GLY A 1126 27.08 9.75 17.14
N ARG A 1127 26.33 10.82 16.84
CA ARG A 1127 26.73 12.21 17.12
C ARG A 1127 27.28 12.39 18.54
N SER A 1128 26.58 11.82 19.54
CA SER A 1128 26.95 11.91 20.96
C SER A 1128 28.33 11.31 21.28
N LYS A 1129 28.81 10.41 20.41
CA LYS A 1129 30.08 9.69 20.50
C LYS A 1129 31.16 10.32 19.59
N GLY A 1130 30.89 11.48 18.98
CA GLY A 1130 31.79 12.09 18.00
C GLY A 1130 31.92 11.29 16.70
N LEU A 1131 30.89 10.53 16.31
CA LEU A 1131 30.83 9.88 15.01
C LEU A 1131 30.30 10.84 13.94
N ALA A 1132 31.04 10.96 12.84
CA ALA A 1132 30.55 11.49 11.56
C ALA A 1132 30.21 10.32 10.62
N VAL A 1133 29.24 10.54 9.72
CA VAL A 1133 28.84 9.54 8.71
C VAL A 1133 28.68 10.24 7.38
N LEU A 1134 29.47 9.84 6.39
CA LEU A 1134 29.52 10.40 5.04
C LEU A 1134 28.96 9.35 4.07
N LEU A 1135 27.78 9.64 3.50
CA LEU A 1135 27.11 8.76 2.54
C LEU A 1135 27.12 9.43 1.16
N ALA A 1136 27.90 8.88 0.22
CA ALA A 1136 27.97 9.33 -1.15
C ALA A 1136 27.23 8.38 -2.09
N THR A 1137 26.41 8.92 -2.97
CA THR A 1137 25.62 8.14 -3.94
C THR A 1137 25.37 8.94 -5.23
N GLN A 1138 24.55 8.41 -6.15
CA GLN A 1138 24.34 9.00 -7.47
C GLN A 1138 23.13 9.96 -7.48
N GLY A 1139 22.00 9.58 -6.89
CA GLY A 1139 20.78 10.37 -6.78
C GLY A 1139 20.34 10.67 -5.34
N PRO A 1140 19.46 11.66 -5.14
CA PRO A 1140 19.02 12.08 -3.81
C PRO A 1140 18.03 11.11 -3.17
N LEU A 1141 17.39 10.18 -3.89
CA LEU A 1141 16.46 9.19 -3.31
C LEU A 1141 17.11 7.83 -2.99
N ASP A 1142 18.38 7.61 -3.35
CA ASP A 1142 19.06 6.34 -3.06
C ASP A 1142 19.34 6.14 -1.54
N LEU A 1143 19.01 7.12 -0.70
CA LEU A 1143 19.23 7.15 0.75
C LEU A 1143 17.90 7.38 1.49
N PRO A 1144 17.50 6.51 2.46
CA PRO A 1144 16.25 6.63 3.19
C PRO A 1144 16.13 7.93 3.99
N ASP A 1145 14.91 8.41 4.25
CA ASP A 1145 14.65 9.75 4.82
C ASP A 1145 15.28 10.00 6.20
N VAL A 1146 15.52 8.95 6.99
CA VAL A 1146 16.29 9.04 8.23
C VAL A 1146 17.68 9.64 8.01
N VAL A 1147 18.31 9.38 6.86
CA VAL A 1147 19.58 10.01 6.47
C VAL A 1147 19.36 11.49 6.23
N ALA A 1148 18.42 11.85 5.35
CA ALA A 1148 18.16 13.24 5.00
C ALA A 1148 17.72 14.12 6.18
N ALA A 1149 17.01 13.54 7.16
CA ALA A 1149 16.58 14.22 8.38
C ALA A 1149 17.73 14.45 9.39
N ASN A 1150 18.75 13.60 9.42
CA ASN A 1150 19.86 13.69 10.38
C ASN A 1150 21.14 14.29 9.77
N ALA A 1151 21.37 14.14 8.46
CA ALA A 1151 22.52 14.71 7.75
C ALA A 1151 22.36 16.22 7.57
N GLN A 1152 23.09 17.00 8.37
CA GLN A 1152 23.03 18.46 8.32
C GLN A 1152 23.94 19.09 7.26
N THR A 1153 24.91 18.36 6.72
CA THR A 1153 25.68 18.80 5.55
C THR A 1153 25.13 18.11 4.31
N LYS A 1154 24.67 18.87 3.31
CA LYS A 1154 24.18 18.33 2.03
C LYS A 1154 24.99 18.92 0.88
N ILE A 1155 25.53 18.06 0.01
CA ILE A 1155 26.46 18.43 -1.07
C ILE A 1155 25.95 17.81 -2.38
N CYS A 1156 25.51 18.64 -3.32
CA CYS A 1156 25.06 18.20 -4.64
C CYS A 1156 26.05 18.64 -5.72
N PHE A 1157 26.86 17.70 -6.21
CA PHE A 1157 27.59 17.87 -7.47
C PHE A 1157 26.64 17.76 -8.67
N GLY A 1158 27.14 17.95 -9.89
CA GLY A 1158 26.34 17.92 -11.13
C GLY A 1158 25.44 16.69 -11.30
N LEU A 1159 24.19 16.93 -11.70
CA LEU A 1159 23.21 15.93 -12.07
C LEU A 1159 22.58 16.35 -13.40
N PRO A 1160 22.89 15.70 -14.55
CA PRO A 1160 22.43 16.15 -15.86
C PRO A 1160 20.97 15.77 -16.16
N ASP A 1161 20.49 14.67 -15.55
CA ASP A 1161 19.10 14.26 -15.63
C ASP A 1161 18.18 15.28 -14.93
N ALA A 1162 17.13 15.71 -15.64
CA ALA A 1162 16.23 16.76 -15.16
C ALA A 1162 15.41 16.34 -13.93
N THR A 1163 15.01 15.07 -13.86
CA THR A 1163 14.26 14.50 -12.73
C THR A 1163 15.15 14.47 -11.49
N VAL A 1164 16.32 13.84 -11.58
CA VAL A 1164 17.25 13.67 -10.45
C VAL A 1164 17.76 15.02 -9.95
N ALA A 1165 18.02 15.99 -10.84
CA ALA A 1165 18.36 17.36 -10.48
C ALA A 1165 17.21 18.10 -9.77
N THR A 1166 15.95 17.91 -10.22
CA THR A 1166 14.77 18.50 -9.58
C THR A 1166 14.54 17.93 -8.18
N MET A 1167 14.75 16.62 -8.00
CA MET A 1167 14.69 15.95 -6.70
C MET A 1167 15.79 16.46 -5.74
N ALA A 1168 17.00 16.73 -6.25
CA ALA A 1168 18.11 17.27 -5.47
C ALA A 1168 17.86 18.75 -5.07
N ALA A 1169 17.34 19.56 -6.00
CA ALA A 1169 16.88 20.91 -5.71
C ALA A 1169 15.80 20.92 -4.62
N ARG A 1170 14.85 19.97 -4.65
CA ARG A 1170 13.82 19.82 -3.61
C ARG A 1170 14.38 19.44 -2.23
N LYS A 1171 15.44 18.62 -2.16
CA LYS A 1171 16.14 18.33 -0.88
C LYS A 1171 17.07 19.46 -0.39
N LEU A 1172 17.44 20.42 -1.23
CA LEU A 1172 18.31 21.56 -0.87
C LEU A 1172 17.54 22.85 -0.56
N GLN A 1173 16.70 23.30 -1.49
CA GLN A 1173 15.98 24.58 -1.42
C GLN A 1173 14.69 24.47 -2.26
N PRO A 1174 13.63 23.81 -1.76
CA PRO A 1174 12.44 23.50 -2.55
C PRO A 1174 11.65 24.73 -3.06
N ASN A 1175 11.98 25.93 -2.60
CA ASN A 1175 11.39 27.19 -3.06
C ASN A 1175 12.16 27.84 -4.22
N ASN A 1176 13.28 27.28 -4.70
CA ASN A 1176 14.10 27.85 -5.78
C ASN A 1176 13.89 27.10 -7.12
N PRO A 1177 13.06 27.65 -8.05
CA PRO A 1177 12.74 26.97 -9.31
C PRO A 1177 13.89 26.94 -10.32
N ARG A 1178 14.96 27.72 -10.12
CA ARG A 1178 16.15 27.73 -11.01
C ARG A 1178 17.24 26.74 -10.58
N LEU A 1179 17.19 26.29 -9.33
CA LEU A 1179 18.16 25.34 -8.79
C LEU A 1179 18.26 24.01 -9.57
N PRO A 1180 17.17 23.41 -10.12
CA PRO A 1180 17.28 22.22 -10.97
C PRO A 1180 18.14 22.45 -12.22
N GLU A 1181 17.96 23.58 -12.91
CA GLU A 1181 18.75 23.93 -14.09
C GLU A 1181 20.21 24.21 -13.71
N GLN A 1182 20.43 24.96 -12.63
CA GLN A 1182 21.76 25.27 -12.12
C GLN A 1182 22.55 24.00 -11.76
N ILE A 1183 21.90 23.02 -11.10
CA ILE A 1183 22.47 21.70 -10.77
C ILE A 1183 22.87 20.92 -12.05
N ARG A 1184 22.10 21.04 -13.13
CA ARG A 1184 22.42 20.39 -14.43
C ARG A 1184 23.59 21.05 -15.14
N THR A 1185 23.85 22.33 -14.89
CA THR A 1185 24.95 23.11 -15.50
C THR A 1185 26.28 23.07 -14.72
N LEU A 1186 26.34 22.44 -13.55
CA LEU A 1186 27.55 22.39 -12.71
C LEU A 1186 28.74 21.74 -13.43
N GLY A 1187 29.91 22.39 -13.32
CA GLY A 1187 31.19 21.83 -13.76
C GLY A 1187 31.70 20.69 -12.85
N LYS A 1188 32.69 19.94 -13.35
CA LYS A 1188 33.36 18.90 -12.55
C LYS A 1188 34.10 19.54 -11.37
N GLY A 1189 33.79 19.10 -10.16
CA GLY A 1189 34.32 19.67 -8.93
C GLY A 1189 33.58 20.93 -8.46
N GLU A 1190 32.43 21.26 -9.03
CA GLU A 1190 31.50 22.27 -8.51
C GLU A 1190 30.31 21.58 -7.82
N ALA A 1191 29.83 22.15 -6.73
CA ALA A 1191 28.66 21.63 -6.02
C ALA A 1191 27.86 22.74 -5.33
N PHE A 1192 26.57 22.51 -5.18
CA PHE A 1192 25.74 23.25 -4.22
C PHE A 1192 25.87 22.63 -2.83
N VAL A 1193 26.18 23.45 -1.82
CA VAL A 1193 26.37 23.02 -0.43
C VAL A 1193 25.40 23.76 0.50
N SER A 1194 24.62 23.01 1.26
CA SER A 1194 23.74 23.52 2.33
C SER A 1194 24.18 22.98 3.69
N PHE A 1195 24.10 23.86 4.70
CA PHE A 1195 24.37 23.55 6.11
C PHE A 1195 23.09 23.74 6.94
N ALA A 1196 22.65 22.70 7.65
CA ALA A 1196 21.45 22.69 8.50
C ALA A 1196 20.14 23.20 7.85
N GLY A 1197 20.05 23.27 6.52
CA GLY A 1197 18.90 23.82 5.79
C GLY A 1197 19.04 25.30 5.38
N GLU A 1198 20.23 25.90 5.55
CA GLU A 1198 20.56 27.19 4.90
C GLU A 1198 20.46 27.11 3.37
N GLU A 1199 20.30 28.27 2.74
CA GLU A 1199 20.29 28.36 1.28
C GLU A 1199 21.60 27.81 0.67
N PRO A 1200 21.51 26.97 -0.38
CA PRO A 1200 22.64 26.25 -0.93
C PRO A 1200 23.61 27.21 -1.64
N ARG A 1201 24.86 27.22 -1.19
CA ARG A 1201 25.93 28.06 -1.75
C ARG A 1201 26.62 27.29 -2.87
N LEU A 1202 26.87 27.95 -4.01
CA LEU A 1202 27.62 27.36 -5.11
C LEU A 1202 29.12 27.42 -4.79
N LEU A 1203 29.73 26.26 -4.56
CA LEU A 1203 31.15 26.16 -4.23
C LEU A 1203 31.94 25.48 -5.34
N ARG A 1204 33.12 26.03 -5.64
CA ARG A 1204 34.21 25.27 -6.26
C ARG A 1204 34.76 24.34 -5.19
N MET A 1205 34.35 23.08 -5.17
CA MET A 1205 34.75 22.10 -4.16
C MET A 1205 36.24 21.77 -4.26
N THR A 1206 36.85 21.42 -3.13
CA THR A 1206 38.19 20.83 -3.11
C THR A 1206 38.21 19.48 -3.81
N GLN A 1207 39.31 19.18 -4.48
CA GLN A 1207 39.57 17.92 -5.18
C GLN A 1207 41.00 17.48 -4.86
N ALA A 1208 41.18 16.28 -4.32
CA ALA A 1208 42.49 15.83 -3.84
C ALA A 1208 43.59 15.86 -4.92
N TYR A 1209 43.27 15.46 -6.16
CA TYR A 1209 44.20 15.54 -7.30
C TYR A 1209 44.63 16.96 -7.70
N ARG A 1210 43.88 18.00 -7.29
CA ARG A 1210 44.05 19.39 -7.74
C ARG A 1210 44.63 20.31 -6.66
N ASP A 1211 44.15 20.15 -5.43
CA ASP A 1211 44.34 21.15 -4.37
C ASP A 1211 45.26 20.68 -3.23
N ALA A 1212 45.87 19.49 -3.33
CA ALA A 1212 46.67 18.89 -2.26
C ALA A 1212 47.69 19.87 -1.64
N GLU A 1213 48.43 20.61 -2.47
CA GLU A 1213 49.42 21.61 -2.03
C GLU A 1213 48.79 22.76 -1.25
N GLU A 1214 47.67 23.32 -1.71
CA GLU A 1214 46.97 24.42 -1.00
C GLU A 1214 46.29 23.93 0.30
N LEU A 1215 45.99 22.64 0.40
CA LEU A 1215 45.49 21.98 1.60
C LEU A 1215 46.60 21.58 2.59
N GLY A 1216 47.87 21.67 2.20
CA GLY A 1216 49.01 21.20 3.02
C GLY A 1216 49.08 19.67 3.13
N LEU A 1217 48.60 18.96 2.12
CA LEU A 1217 48.58 17.50 2.02
C LEU A 1217 49.67 17.03 1.02
N PRO A 1218 50.16 15.78 1.14
CA PRO A 1218 50.98 15.18 0.08
C PRO A 1218 50.21 15.08 -1.23
N THR A 1219 50.90 14.95 -2.36
CA THR A 1219 50.28 14.60 -3.64
C THR A 1219 49.69 13.19 -3.59
N LEU A 1220 48.64 12.95 -4.39
CA LEU A 1220 48.31 11.60 -4.86
C LEU A 1220 49.31 11.23 -5.96
N ASP A 1221 49.72 9.96 -6.00
CA ASP A 1221 50.67 9.41 -6.99
C ASP A 1221 49.95 8.94 -8.26
#